data_AF-A0A4V2JA77-F1
#
_entry.id   AF-A0A4V2JA77-F1
#
_cell.length_a   1.000
_cell.length_b   1.000
_cell.length_c   1.000
_cell.angle_alpha   90.00
_cell.angle_beta   90.00
_cell.angle_gamma   90.00
#
_symmetry.space_group_name_H-M   'P 1'
#
loop_
_entity.id
_entity.type
_entity.pdbx_description
1 polymer ?
#
loop_
_entity_poly.entity_id
_entity_poly.type
_entity_poly.pdbx_seq_one_letter_code
_entity_poly.pdbx_strand_id
1 'polypeptide(L)'
;MNDEFDIIDSGPAFDIKAFLFKALSYWKLFVICVGIGVFIVYQQNIRKQQSYRLSTKISLEEDKNPLFSSNTSLTFNYGGISGKVQTIINTLQSRSLHEQIVENLQFYVTYLKESRFRKDDIYKDASFRFEIDTAAYQVLNSPIKISFKDSKQFDLEFDFESNTITTQKYSNQSLKTQDVSLGVSTTTHSIGEFINLPYFKGQVTLAEDRTVKSGDVYFIKLLSFDAVVATYRGKLAIGNPRNSSIINLSMVDNNTKKIEDYLNETVRVLTKEQLERKNQFVTNTINFIDSQLSRVKDSLVGNSNALNSYRSKMGIYNLDQESELITQKLSDLELQRDDINRKKAYYTSLKSYLETSKSFTELPAPSVAGIDDANILSNISKINALSVQKAKYEATVKPGASIFDELNLQIDGLKQVLLENIKSSTAGLDRELGVVNGKISREKAQFSRLPKDQQNLLDIQRQYLLNEKTYNLFLSKRGEADIIKAATVSDIIWIDSAKNTGAQPIDLKLSSRYIFAVLGGLLPPFLLALLVTFFDTRIHNPQNLDSLTNIPILGIIGKNNLDNNLVVHRKPKSAVSEAFRAIRSSLQYMYKQHDVDSTKTVMVTSSVSGEGKTFCSINIATVFALSGKKTILVGLDLRKPKIFGDFDIENDIGAVNYLIGQKTLDEVTQKTKVENLDVITSGPIPPNPSELLINERMDVLMQNLKDKYDYIVLDTPPVGLVADAIELIQYADASLYVVRQDYTKKEMLNLINDKHKKGEIKNLSLLYNGFNKKGRYGYGYGYGYGYGYGYGNYTNGYHEDEKKSSFFNKVVAFLNPFK
;
A
#
# COMPACT_ATOMS: atom_id res chain seq x y z
N MET A 1 26.76 40.51 30.66
CA MET A 1 26.83 39.65 29.47
C MET A 1 28.18 38.95 29.51
N ASN A 2 28.23 37.74 30.09
CA ASN A 2 29.24 36.67 29.91
C ASN A 2 29.29 35.68 31.10
N ASP A 3 28.19 35.44 31.84
CA ASP A 3 28.19 34.48 32.96
C ASP A 3 26.95 33.58 33.00
N GLU A 4 26.37 33.18 31.85
CA GLU A 4 25.11 32.41 31.86
C GLU A 4 25.01 31.27 30.82
N PHE A 5 26.14 30.73 30.32
CA PHE A 5 26.12 29.69 29.29
C PHE A 5 26.94 28.41 29.57
N ASP A 6 27.29 28.10 30.83
CA ASP A 6 28.08 26.89 31.16
C ASP A 6 27.35 25.85 32.03
N ILE A 7 26.01 25.74 31.93
CA ILE A 7 25.25 24.71 32.66
C ILE A 7 24.34 23.89 31.73
N ILE A 8 24.85 23.39 30.60
CA ILE A 8 24.19 22.29 29.87
C ILE A 8 25.24 21.42 29.16
N ASP A 9 26.03 20.63 29.88
CA ASP A 9 26.63 19.41 29.29
C ASP A 9 27.16 18.44 30.35
N SER A 10 26.26 17.75 31.04
CA SER A 10 26.63 16.54 31.79
C SER A 10 25.43 15.60 31.98
N GLY A 11 24.70 15.32 30.90
CA GLY A 11 23.89 14.11 30.81
C GLY A 11 24.78 12.94 30.37
N PRO A 12 24.58 11.70 30.85
CA PRO A 12 25.33 10.56 30.35
C PRO A 12 25.04 10.38 28.86
N ALA A 13 25.99 10.75 28.00
CA ALA A 13 25.88 10.55 26.56
C ALA A 13 25.62 9.07 26.29
N PHE A 14 24.47 8.76 25.66
CA PHE A 14 24.14 7.39 25.29
C PHE A 14 25.21 6.86 24.34
N ASP A 15 26.00 5.87 24.77
CA ASP A 15 27.05 5.28 23.95
C ASP A 15 26.43 4.42 22.83
N ILE A 16 26.23 5.06 21.68
CA ILE A 16 25.69 4.44 20.47
C ILE A 16 26.53 3.23 20.06
N LYS A 17 27.87 3.26 20.25
CA LYS A 17 28.74 2.13 19.89
C LYS A 17 28.47 0.94 20.81
N ALA A 18 28.41 1.16 22.12
CA ALA A 18 28.09 0.11 23.09
C ALA A 18 26.70 -0.50 22.83
N PHE A 19 25.72 0.33 22.48
CA PHE A 19 24.39 -0.12 22.10
C PHE A 19 24.40 -0.99 20.83
N LEU A 20 25.09 -0.57 19.78
CA LEU A 20 25.19 -1.33 18.53
C LEU A 20 25.83 -2.70 18.74
N PHE A 21 26.91 -2.80 19.52
CA PHE A 21 27.51 -4.10 19.85
C PHE A 21 26.58 -4.99 20.69
N LYS A 22 25.82 -4.40 21.63
CA LYS A 22 24.82 -5.14 22.42
C LYS A 22 23.68 -5.63 21.53
N ALA A 23 23.17 -4.80 20.62
CA ALA A 23 22.19 -5.20 19.61
C ALA A 23 22.73 -6.33 18.72
N LEU A 24 23.99 -6.24 18.26
CA LEU A 24 24.64 -7.28 17.46
C LEU A 24 24.78 -8.60 18.22
N SER A 25 24.87 -8.59 19.54
CA SER A 25 24.89 -9.83 20.35
C SER A 25 23.60 -10.66 20.17
N TYR A 26 22.49 -10.03 19.78
CA TYR A 26 21.21 -10.67 19.44
C TYR A 26 21.08 -11.06 17.97
N TRP A 27 22.18 -11.13 17.19
CA TRP A 27 22.16 -11.41 15.74
C TRP A 27 21.31 -12.63 15.35
N LYS A 28 21.21 -13.66 16.21
CA LYS A 28 20.34 -14.83 15.98
C LYS A 28 18.87 -14.45 15.87
N LEU A 29 18.38 -13.53 16.71
CA LEU A 29 17.02 -13.03 16.65
C LEU A 29 16.77 -12.23 15.37
N PHE A 30 17.74 -11.43 14.94
CA PHE A 30 17.67 -10.73 13.64
C PHE A 30 17.51 -11.70 12.48
N VAL A 31 18.32 -12.77 12.43
CA VAL A 31 18.23 -13.77 11.36
C VAL A 31 16.88 -14.50 11.38
N ILE A 32 16.38 -14.89 12.56
CA ILE A 32 15.08 -15.57 12.70
C ILE A 32 13.93 -14.66 12.26
N CYS A 33 13.87 -13.42 12.76
CA CYS A 33 12.79 -12.49 12.43
C CYS A 33 12.78 -12.10 10.95
N VAL A 34 13.96 -11.88 10.34
CA VAL A 34 14.07 -11.65 8.89
C VAL A 34 13.64 -12.89 8.11
N GLY A 35 14.05 -14.09 8.52
CA GLY A 35 13.63 -15.35 7.91
C GLY A 35 12.11 -15.54 7.93
N ILE A 36 11.46 -15.24 9.06
CA ILE A 36 10.00 -15.27 9.19
C ILE A 36 9.34 -14.24 8.27
N GLY A 37 9.83 -12.98 8.25
CA GLY A 37 9.29 -11.93 7.40
C GLY A 37 9.37 -12.29 5.91
N VAL A 38 10.54 -12.79 5.46
CA VAL A 38 10.74 -13.26 4.08
C VAL A 38 9.85 -14.45 3.78
N PHE A 39 9.70 -15.41 4.70
CA PHE A 39 8.83 -16.57 4.53
C PHE A 39 7.36 -16.16 4.37
N ILE A 40 6.87 -15.21 5.17
CA ILE A 40 5.50 -14.69 5.07
C ILE A 40 5.28 -14.05 3.69
N VAL A 41 6.20 -13.20 3.23
CA VAL A 41 6.09 -12.54 1.92
C VAL A 41 6.20 -13.56 0.78
N TYR A 42 7.07 -14.56 0.90
CA TYR A 42 7.18 -15.65 -0.06
C TYR A 42 5.86 -16.43 -0.19
N GLN A 43 5.24 -16.80 0.94
CA GLN A 43 3.95 -17.48 0.95
C GLN A 43 2.83 -16.64 0.34
N GLN A 44 2.78 -15.35 0.62
CA GLN A 44 1.81 -14.44 0.01
C GLN A 44 2.01 -14.32 -1.51
N ASN A 45 3.26 -14.20 -1.97
CA ASN A 45 3.57 -14.05 -3.39
C ASN A 45 3.19 -15.29 -4.20
N ILE A 46 3.45 -16.50 -3.69
CA ILE A 46 3.06 -17.75 -4.37
C ILE A 46 1.53 -17.88 -4.45
N ARG A 47 0.82 -17.40 -3.42
CA ARG A 47 -0.64 -17.51 -3.36
C ARG A 47 -1.39 -16.41 -4.09
N LYS A 48 -0.75 -15.30 -4.49
CA LYS A 48 -1.44 -14.20 -5.19
C LYS A 48 -1.53 -14.45 -6.69
N GLN A 49 -2.64 -14.05 -7.32
CA GLN A 49 -2.85 -14.28 -8.76
C GLN A 49 -2.23 -13.13 -9.55
N GLN A 50 -1.48 -13.48 -10.59
CA GLN A 50 -0.88 -12.49 -11.48
C GLN A 50 -1.99 -11.78 -12.27
N SER A 51 -1.88 -10.47 -12.39
CA SER A 51 -2.75 -9.63 -13.21
C SER A 51 -1.96 -8.97 -14.32
N TYR A 52 -2.60 -8.82 -15.47
CA TYR A 52 -2.01 -8.32 -16.70
C TYR A 52 -2.77 -7.10 -17.16
N ARG A 53 -2.10 -6.18 -17.85
CA ARG A 53 -2.72 -5.03 -18.51
C ARG A 53 -2.48 -5.14 -20.00
N LEU A 54 -3.54 -5.10 -20.79
CA LEU A 54 -3.45 -4.87 -22.23
C LEU A 54 -4.20 -3.57 -22.57
N SER A 55 -3.90 -3.04 -23.74
CA SER A 55 -4.53 -1.84 -24.27
C SER A 55 -4.81 -1.97 -25.77
N THR A 56 -5.83 -1.27 -26.23
CA THR A 56 -6.16 -1.04 -27.64
C THR A 56 -6.26 0.46 -27.87
N LYS A 57 -5.96 0.93 -29.09
CA LYS A 57 -6.03 2.34 -29.45
C LYS A 57 -6.95 2.54 -30.64
N ILE A 58 -7.82 3.52 -30.53
CA ILE A 58 -8.71 3.95 -31.62
C ILE A 58 -8.50 5.43 -31.91
N SER A 59 -8.61 5.80 -33.18
CA SER A 59 -8.63 7.19 -33.64
C SER A 59 -10.03 7.51 -34.17
N LEU A 60 -10.46 8.75 -33.99
CA LEU A 60 -11.64 9.31 -34.64
C LEU A 60 -11.18 10.21 -35.79
N GLU A 61 -11.67 9.97 -37.00
CA GLU A 61 -11.37 10.84 -38.14
C GLU A 61 -12.20 12.13 -38.12
N GLU A 62 -11.58 13.19 -38.64
CA GLU A 62 -12.30 14.38 -39.10
C GLU A 62 -12.95 14.06 -40.45
N ASP A 63 -14.13 14.61 -40.73
CA ASP A 63 -14.81 14.52 -42.03
C ASP A 63 -14.03 15.32 -43.10
N LYS A 64 -12.78 14.94 -43.38
CA LYS A 64 -11.87 15.53 -44.36
C LYS A 64 -11.61 14.53 -45.48
N ASN A 65 -12.66 13.95 -46.04
CA ASN A 65 -12.54 13.31 -47.35
C ASN A 65 -12.50 14.43 -48.40
N PRO A 66 -11.54 14.46 -49.36
CA PRO A 66 -11.47 15.48 -50.40
C PRO A 66 -12.73 15.58 -51.30
N LEU A 67 -13.63 14.58 -51.24
CA LEU A 67 -14.95 14.63 -51.89
C LEU A 67 -16.02 15.41 -51.11
N PHE A 68 -15.78 15.77 -49.85
CA PHE A 68 -16.76 16.39 -48.94
C PHE A 68 -16.17 17.68 -48.35
N SER A 69 -16.34 18.81 -49.06
CA SER A 69 -15.94 20.12 -48.56
C SER A 69 -16.89 20.64 -47.47
N SER A 70 -16.35 21.41 -46.53
CA SER A 70 -16.98 21.92 -45.30
C SER A 70 -18.23 22.79 -45.49
N ASN A 71 -18.52 23.24 -46.73
CA ASN A 71 -19.65 24.13 -47.00
C ASN A 71 -20.91 23.40 -47.50
N THR A 72 -20.86 22.07 -47.61
CA THR A 72 -21.95 21.27 -48.21
C THR A 72 -22.25 19.96 -47.49
N SER A 73 -21.64 19.72 -46.32
CA SER A 73 -21.72 18.40 -45.69
C SER A 73 -23.12 18.08 -45.17
N LEU A 74 -23.79 17.11 -45.80
CA LEU A 74 -25.00 16.47 -45.27
C LEU A 74 -24.75 15.71 -43.96
N THR A 75 -23.49 15.49 -43.60
CA THR A 75 -23.07 14.89 -42.33
C THR A 75 -23.18 15.90 -41.20
N PHE A 76 -23.99 15.55 -40.21
CA PHE A 76 -24.27 16.34 -39.03
C PHE A 76 -23.02 16.44 -38.13
N ASN A 77 -22.45 17.65 -37.99
CA ASN A 77 -21.28 17.89 -37.16
C ASN A 77 -21.70 18.08 -35.68
N TYR A 78 -21.52 17.03 -34.88
CA TYR A 78 -21.77 16.98 -33.42
C TYR A 78 -20.80 17.87 -32.60
N GLY A 79 -20.67 19.16 -32.89
CA GLY A 79 -19.85 20.09 -32.09
C GLY A 79 -18.33 19.93 -32.27
N GLY A 80 -17.87 19.48 -33.45
CA GLY A 80 -16.46 19.22 -33.76
C GLY A 80 -15.91 17.94 -33.15
N ILE A 81 -14.60 17.68 -33.30
CA ILE A 81 -13.95 16.46 -32.79
C ILE A 81 -14.17 16.29 -31.29
N SER A 82 -14.09 17.38 -30.51
CA SER A 82 -14.25 17.32 -29.05
C SER A 82 -15.62 16.78 -28.63
N GLY A 83 -16.69 17.15 -29.35
CA GLY A 83 -18.04 16.64 -29.10
C GLY A 83 -18.16 15.16 -29.48
N LYS A 84 -17.67 14.78 -30.67
CA LYS A 84 -17.63 13.38 -31.13
C LYS A 84 -16.89 12.47 -30.15
N VAL A 85 -15.73 12.89 -29.66
CA VAL A 85 -14.92 12.14 -28.68
C VAL A 85 -15.67 11.95 -27.37
N GLN A 86 -16.31 13.01 -26.84
CA GLN A 86 -17.07 12.91 -25.59
C GLN A 86 -18.28 11.98 -25.74
N THR A 87 -18.98 12.02 -26.87
CA THR A 87 -20.07 11.09 -27.16
C THR A 87 -19.58 9.64 -27.15
N ILE A 88 -18.44 9.35 -27.78
CA ILE A 88 -17.84 8.01 -27.77
C ILE A 88 -17.46 7.58 -26.36
N ILE A 89 -16.86 8.45 -25.55
CA ILE A 89 -16.51 8.16 -24.15
C ILE A 89 -17.78 7.81 -23.35
N ASN A 90 -18.86 8.58 -23.52
CA ASN A 90 -20.13 8.31 -22.86
C ASN A 90 -20.73 6.96 -23.30
N THR A 91 -20.65 6.63 -24.59
CA THR A 91 -21.07 5.31 -25.11
C THR A 91 -20.22 4.18 -24.53
N LEU A 92 -18.91 4.35 -24.45
CA LEU A 92 -17.98 3.39 -23.85
C LEU A 92 -18.22 3.16 -22.35
N GLN A 93 -18.81 4.12 -21.64
CA GLN A 93 -19.23 3.99 -20.24
C GLN A 93 -20.64 3.41 -20.09
N SER A 94 -21.40 3.33 -21.18
CA SER A 94 -22.81 2.95 -21.15
C SER A 94 -22.98 1.47 -20.84
N ARG A 95 -23.98 1.15 -20.03
CA ARG A 95 -24.29 -0.23 -19.64
C ARG A 95 -24.68 -1.10 -20.85
N SER A 96 -25.46 -0.55 -21.78
CA SER A 96 -25.96 -1.29 -22.95
C SER A 96 -24.86 -1.76 -23.88
N LEU A 97 -23.79 -0.98 -24.05
CA LEU A 97 -22.60 -1.43 -24.80
C LEU A 97 -21.99 -2.68 -24.14
N HIS A 98 -21.82 -2.64 -22.81
CA HIS A 98 -21.24 -3.75 -22.05
C HIS A 98 -22.15 -4.98 -22.00
N GLU A 99 -23.47 -4.81 -22.00
CA GLU A 99 -24.43 -5.92 -22.11
C GLU A 99 -24.24 -6.67 -23.43
N GLN A 100 -24.15 -5.95 -24.56
CA GLN A 100 -23.88 -6.56 -25.87
C GLN A 100 -22.53 -7.27 -25.92
N ILE A 101 -21.48 -6.68 -25.35
CA ILE A 101 -20.13 -7.30 -25.30
C ILE A 101 -20.17 -8.59 -24.48
N VAL A 102 -20.79 -8.56 -23.29
CA VAL A 102 -20.87 -9.74 -22.40
C VAL A 102 -21.73 -10.84 -23.02
N GLU A 103 -22.79 -10.48 -23.74
CA GLU A 103 -23.63 -11.40 -24.49
C GLU A 103 -22.85 -12.06 -25.65
N ASN A 104 -22.19 -11.26 -26.50
CA ASN A 104 -21.40 -11.75 -27.64
C ASN A 104 -20.27 -12.70 -27.22
N LEU A 105 -19.58 -12.38 -26.11
CA LEU A 105 -18.45 -13.17 -25.62
C LEU A 105 -18.84 -14.28 -24.64
N GLN A 106 -20.09 -14.30 -24.18
CA GLN A 106 -20.62 -15.20 -23.15
C GLN A 106 -19.75 -15.25 -21.87
N PHE A 107 -19.23 -14.10 -21.43
CA PHE A 107 -18.31 -13.99 -20.29
C PHE A 107 -18.89 -14.40 -18.93
N TYR A 108 -20.20 -14.64 -18.86
CA TYR A 108 -20.87 -15.24 -17.72
C TYR A 108 -20.56 -16.74 -17.55
N VAL A 109 -20.02 -17.42 -18.57
CA VAL A 109 -19.47 -18.78 -18.45
C VAL A 109 -17.98 -18.70 -18.12
N THR A 110 -17.60 -19.14 -16.92
CA THR A 110 -16.20 -19.17 -16.49
C THR A 110 -15.69 -20.59 -16.42
N TYR A 111 -14.53 -20.83 -17.04
CA TYR A 111 -13.83 -22.11 -17.05
C TYR A 111 -12.67 -22.05 -16.04
N LEU A 112 -12.63 -22.99 -15.12
CA LEU A 112 -11.65 -23.01 -14.04
C LEU A 112 -10.90 -24.35 -14.00
N LYS A 113 -9.62 -24.32 -13.65
CA LYS A 113 -8.81 -25.53 -13.36
C LYS A 113 -8.23 -25.44 -11.97
N GLU A 114 -8.29 -26.52 -11.22
CA GLU A 114 -7.68 -26.57 -9.90
C GLU A 114 -6.15 -26.61 -10.01
N SER A 115 -5.52 -25.64 -9.36
CA SER A 115 -4.08 -25.45 -9.24
C SER A 115 -3.70 -25.64 -7.77
N ARG A 116 -2.40 -25.59 -7.44
CA ARG A 116 -1.89 -25.94 -6.09
C ARG A 116 -2.51 -25.13 -4.95
N PHE A 117 -2.99 -23.91 -5.22
CA PHE A 117 -3.49 -22.98 -4.18
C PHE A 117 -4.87 -22.36 -4.49
N ARG A 118 -5.41 -22.56 -5.69
CA ARG A 118 -6.64 -21.90 -6.16
C ARG A 118 -7.17 -22.56 -7.43
N LYS A 119 -8.37 -22.17 -7.84
CA LYS A 119 -8.93 -22.47 -9.16
C LYS A 119 -8.56 -21.33 -10.13
N ASP A 120 -7.70 -21.61 -11.11
CA ASP A 120 -7.23 -20.64 -12.10
C ASP A 120 -8.21 -20.55 -13.28
N ASP A 121 -8.48 -19.34 -13.77
CA ASP A 121 -9.36 -19.10 -14.93
C ASP A 121 -8.66 -19.42 -16.25
N ILE A 122 -9.14 -20.48 -16.90
CA ILE A 122 -8.57 -21.07 -18.11
C ILE A 122 -9.38 -20.75 -19.37
N TYR A 123 -10.27 -19.75 -19.38
CA TYR A 123 -11.10 -19.30 -20.51
C TYR A 123 -10.89 -20.03 -21.87
N LYS A 124 -10.03 -19.51 -22.76
CA LYS A 124 -9.71 -20.13 -24.06
C LYS A 124 -8.71 -21.28 -23.96
N ASP A 125 -8.04 -21.47 -22.83
CA ASP A 125 -7.09 -22.54 -22.50
C ASP A 125 -7.74 -23.85 -22.02
N ALA A 126 -9.06 -23.85 -21.82
CA ALA A 126 -9.83 -25.07 -21.59
C ALA A 126 -9.82 -25.99 -22.82
N SER A 127 -9.73 -27.30 -22.59
CA SER A 127 -9.77 -28.33 -23.65
C SER A 127 -11.20 -28.63 -24.13
N PHE A 128 -12.21 -28.01 -23.54
CA PHE A 128 -13.63 -28.15 -23.90
C PHE A 128 -14.30 -26.78 -23.98
N ARG A 129 -15.51 -26.76 -24.55
CA ARG A 129 -16.42 -25.62 -24.58
C ARG A 129 -17.78 -26.07 -24.06
N PHE A 130 -18.45 -25.17 -23.36
CA PHE A 130 -19.80 -25.39 -22.90
C PHE A 130 -20.73 -24.45 -23.66
N GLU A 131 -21.55 -25.03 -24.52
CA GLU A 131 -22.58 -24.35 -25.28
C GLU A 131 -23.85 -24.34 -24.42
N ILE A 132 -24.09 -23.20 -23.78
CA ILE A 132 -25.20 -23.01 -22.85
C ILE A 132 -26.53 -22.80 -23.59
N ASP A 133 -27.59 -23.44 -23.10
CA ASP A 133 -28.95 -23.08 -23.49
C ASP A 133 -29.37 -21.81 -22.74
N THR A 134 -29.34 -20.67 -23.43
CA THR A 134 -29.68 -19.36 -22.87
C THR A 134 -31.17 -19.23 -22.54
N ALA A 135 -32.02 -20.07 -23.13
CA ALA A 135 -33.47 -20.11 -22.91
C ALA A 135 -33.86 -21.06 -21.75
N ALA A 136 -32.91 -21.66 -21.05
CA ALA A 136 -33.13 -22.45 -19.85
C ALA A 136 -32.70 -21.70 -18.58
N TYR A 137 -33.18 -22.16 -17.42
CA TYR A 137 -32.71 -21.71 -16.12
C TYR A 137 -31.40 -22.42 -15.77
N GLN A 138 -30.39 -21.63 -15.44
CA GLN A 138 -29.02 -22.09 -15.24
C GLN A 138 -28.55 -21.70 -13.85
N VAL A 139 -27.94 -22.62 -13.12
CA VAL A 139 -27.44 -22.41 -11.76
C VAL A 139 -26.43 -21.28 -11.68
N LEU A 140 -26.55 -20.39 -10.70
CA LEU A 140 -25.62 -19.28 -10.50
C LEU A 140 -24.61 -19.57 -9.39
N ASN A 141 -23.38 -19.10 -9.59
CA ASN A 141 -22.30 -19.01 -8.61
C ASN A 141 -21.84 -20.33 -7.95
N SER A 142 -22.43 -21.47 -8.30
CA SER A 142 -21.96 -22.80 -7.88
C SER A 142 -20.97 -23.38 -8.91
N PRO A 143 -19.75 -23.80 -8.50
CA PRO A 143 -18.79 -24.44 -9.39
C PRO A 143 -19.20 -25.89 -9.67
N ILE A 144 -19.45 -26.20 -10.94
CA ILE A 144 -19.78 -27.54 -11.43
C ILE A 144 -18.49 -28.23 -11.81
N LYS A 145 -18.16 -29.36 -11.19
CA LYS A 145 -16.94 -30.11 -11.46
C LYS A 145 -17.15 -31.04 -12.65
N ILE A 146 -16.19 -31.05 -13.56
CA ILE A 146 -16.16 -31.90 -14.76
C ILE A 146 -14.92 -32.78 -14.67
N SER A 147 -15.12 -34.09 -14.59
CA SER A 147 -14.04 -35.06 -14.54
C SER A 147 -14.09 -35.94 -15.79
N PHE A 148 -13.09 -35.83 -16.66
CA PHE A 148 -13.06 -36.63 -17.89
C PHE A 148 -12.59 -38.05 -17.62
N LYS A 149 -13.43 -39.04 -17.94
CA LYS A 149 -13.09 -40.47 -17.77
C LYS A 149 -12.23 -40.96 -18.94
N ASP A 150 -12.61 -40.59 -20.15
CA ASP A 150 -11.90 -40.91 -21.38
C ASP A 150 -12.12 -39.79 -22.42
N SER A 151 -11.78 -40.04 -23.69
CA SER A 151 -11.98 -39.09 -24.78
C SER A 151 -13.44 -38.97 -25.25
N LYS A 152 -14.39 -39.63 -24.61
CA LYS A 152 -15.81 -39.73 -25.02
C LYS A 152 -16.80 -39.42 -23.89
N GLN A 153 -16.44 -39.63 -22.64
CA GLN A 153 -17.32 -39.53 -21.46
C GLN A 153 -16.70 -38.68 -20.35
N PHE A 154 -17.56 -37.97 -19.64
CA PHE A 154 -17.20 -37.18 -18.47
C PHE A 154 -18.28 -37.26 -17.39
N ASP A 155 -17.86 -37.06 -16.15
CA ASP A 155 -18.74 -36.94 -15.01
C ASP A 155 -18.93 -35.47 -14.65
N LEU A 156 -20.20 -35.06 -14.48
CA LEU A 156 -20.60 -33.80 -13.88
C LEU A 156 -20.93 -34.02 -12.41
N GLU A 157 -20.24 -33.29 -11.55
CA GLU A 157 -20.44 -33.33 -10.12
C GLU A 157 -20.89 -31.94 -9.64
N PHE A 158 -22.04 -31.92 -8.95
CA PHE A 158 -22.65 -30.75 -8.35
C PHE A 158 -22.58 -30.90 -6.84
N ASP A 159 -22.10 -29.88 -6.15
CA ASP A 159 -22.05 -29.82 -4.68
C ASP A 159 -22.87 -28.62 -4.22
N PHE A 160 -24.04 -28.88 -3.63
CA PHE A 160 -24.96 -27.85 -3.15
C PHE A 160 -24.98 -27.79 -1.63
N GLU A 161 -24.65 -26.63 -1.08
CA GLU A 161 -24.64 -26.35 0.37
C GLU A 161 -26.05 -26.04 0.94
N SER A 162 -27.05 -25.84 0.08
CA SER A 162 -28.42 -25.48 0.46
C SER A 162 -29.46 -26.23 -0.37
N ASN A 163 -30.67 -26.42 0.18
CA ASN A 163 -31.79 -27.07 -0.51
C ASN A 163 -32.41 -26.21 -1.62
N THR A 164 -32.02 -24.94 -1.73
CA THR A 164 -32.50 -24.01 -2.76
C THR A 164 -31.32 -23.31 -3.40
N ILE A 165 -31.40 -23.05 -4.70
CA ILE A 165 -30.38 -22.30 -5.43
C ILE A 165 -31.01 -21.30 -6.39
N THR A 166 -30.33 -20.18 -6.59
CA THR A 166 -30.72 -19.19 -7.58
C THR A 166 -30.26 -19.61 -8.97
N THR A 167 -31.20 -19.57 -9.92
CA THR A 167 -30.96 -19.84 -11.34
C THR A 167 -31.28 -18.60 -12.16
N GLN A 168 -30.60 -18.41 -13.29
CA GLN A 168 -30.84 -17.33 -14.24
C GLN A 168 -31.14 -17.88 -15.62
N LYS A 169 -32.11 -17.26 -16.28
CA LYS A 169 -32.33 -17.40 -17.72
C LYS A 169 -31.61 -16.27 -18.44
N TYR A 170 -30.64 -16.58 -19.30
CA TYR A 170 -29.81 -15.55 -19.94
C TYR A 170 -30.54 -14.82 -21.08
N SER A 171 -31.50 -15.45 -21.74
CA SER A 171 -32.24 -14.87 -22.86
C SER A 171 -33.09 -13.63 -22.49
N ASN A 172 -33.58 -13.56 -21.25
CA ASN A 172 -34.41 -12.46 -20.75
C ASN A 172 -33.97 -11.98 -19.35
N GLN A 173 -32.83 -12.47 -18.88
CA GLN A 173 -32.20 -12.12 -17.60
C GLN A 173 -33.03 -12.44 -16.34
N SER A 174 -34.13 -13.22 -16.45
CA SER A 174 -35.01 -13.50 -15.31
C SER A 174 -34.37 -14.46 -14.30
N LEU A 175 -34.57 -14.17 -13.01
CA LEU A 175 -34.08 -15.00 -11.90
C LEU A 175 -35.20 -15.88 -11.33
N LYS A 176 -34.87 -17.10 -10.95
CA LYS A 176 -35.78 -18.04 -10.28
C LYS A 176 -35.04 -18.84 -9.22
N THR A 177 -35.65 -19.04 -8.06
CA THR A 177 -35.17 -19.98 -7.05
C THR A 177 -35.69 -21.38 -7.37
N GLN A 178 -34.82 -22.38 -7.32
CA GLN A 178 -35.14 -23.76 -7.63
C GLN A 178 -34.67 -24.68 -6.51
N ASP A 179 -35.47 -25.69 -6.19
CA ASP A 179 -35.14 -26.71 -5.19
C ASP A 179 -34.10 -27.69 -5.75
N VAL A 180 -33.09 -28.00 -4.95
CA VAL A 180 -31.99 -28.93 -5.28
C VAL A 180 -31.72 -29.86 -4.10
N SER A 181 -31.19 -31.06 -4.40
CA SER A 181 -30.79 -32.02 -3.37
C SER A 181 -29.49 -31.57 -2.69
N LEU A 182 -29.47 -31.54 -1.36
CA LEU A 182 -28.30 -31.22 -0.55
C LEU A 182 -27.17 -32.24 -0.78
N GLY A 183 -25.94 -31.75 -0.89
CA GLY A 183 -24.73 -32.58 -1.02
C GLY A 183 -24.33 -32.86 -2.46
N VAL A 184 -23.50 -33.90 -2.64
CA VAL A 184 -22.84 -34.20 -3.92
C VAL A 184 -23.73 -35.07 -4.80
N SER A 185 -24.07 -34.56 -5.99
CA SER A 185 -24.76 -35.30 -7.05
C SER A 185 -23.84 -35.48 -8.24
N THR A 186 -23.69 -36.71 -8.74
CA THR A 186 -22.84 -37.03 -9.89
C THR A 186 -23.66 -37.65 -11.02
N THR A 187 -23.47 -37.15 -12.25
CA THR A 187 -24.11 -37.69 -13.46
C THR A 187 -23.07 -37.86 -14.56
N THR A 188 -23.12 -38.98 -15.29
CA THR A 188 -22.19 -39.28 -16.39
C THR A 188 -22.86 -38.95 -17.73
N HIS A 189 -22.15 -38.24 -18.61
CA HIS A 189 -22.63 -37.82 -19.93
C HIS A 189 -21.56 -38.06 -20.99
N SER A 190 -21.98 -38.18 -22.25
CA SER A 190 -21.06 -38.28 -23.40
C SER A 190 -20.73 -36.90 -23.98
N ILE A 191 -19.53 -36.73 -24.54
CA ILE A 191 -19.13 -35.50 -25.25
C ILE A 191 -20.04 -35.30 -26.46
N GLY A 192 -20.58 -34.09 -26.60
CA GLY A 192 -21.56 -33.76 -27.63
C GLY A 192 -22.99 -34.21 -27.30
N GLU A 193 -23.24 -34.83 -26.15
CA GLU A 193 -24.60 -35.10 -25.68
C GLU A 193 -25.24 -33.81 -25.14
N PHE A 194 -26.54 -33.63 -25.40
CA PHE A 194 -27.29 -32.49 -24.85
C PHE A 194 -27.74 -32.80 -23.42
N ILE A 195 -27.14 -32.11 -22.47
CA ILE A 195 -27.43 -32.25 -21.04
C ILE A 195 -28.72 -31.48 -20.72
N ASN A 196 -29.70 -32.17 -20.14
CA ASN A 196 -31.01 -31.61 -19.81
C ASN A 196 -31.33 -31.76 -18.31
N LEU A 197 -30.61 -31.04 -17.46
CA LEU A 197 -30.91 -30.98 -16.02
C LEU A 197 -31.78 -29.75 -15.71
N PRO A 198 -32.60 -29.76 -14.64
CA PRO A 198 -33.48 -28.64 -14.32
C PRO A 198 -32.77 -27.30 -14.07
N TYR A 199 -31.52 -27.37 -13.63
CA TYR A 199 -30.66 -26.26 -13.23
C TYR A 199 -29.37 -26.14 -14.06
N PHE A 200 -29.16 -27.00 -15.06
CA PHE A 200 -27.99 -26.97 -15.94
C PHE A 200 -28.31 -27.60 -17.30
N LYS A 201 -28.38 -26.78 -18.36
CA LYS A 201 -28.70 -27.25 -19.71
C LYS A 201 -27.71 -26.75 -20.76
N GLY A 202 -27.30 -27.63 -21.66
CA GLY A 202 -26.37 -27.28 -22.73
C GLY A 202 -25.60 -28.49 -23.24
N GLN A 203 -24.55 -28.22 -23.99
CA GLN A 203 -23.72 -29.25 -24.60
C GLN A 203 -22.25 -28.98 -24.26
N VAL A 204 -21.51 -30.04 -23.93
CA VAL A 204 -20.06 -29.97 -23.75
C VAL A 204 -19.40 -30.54 -25.00
N THR A 205 -18.66 -29.70 -25.72
CA THR A 205 -17.91 -30.05 -26.93
C THR A 205 -16.41 -29.92 -26.69
N LEU A 206 -15.59 -30.67 -27.44
CA LEU A 206 -14.14 -30.51 -27.37
C LEU A 206 -13.72 -29.23 -28.08
N ALA A 207 -12.77 -28.50 -27.49
CA ALA A 207 -12.19 -27.33 -28.15
C ALA A 207 -11.33 -27.78 -29.33
N GLU A 208 -11.36 -27.03 -30.44
CA GLU A 208 -10.57 -27.30 -31.65
C GLU A 208 -9.09 -27.52 -31.29
N ASP A 209 -8.49 -28.55 -31.90
CA ASP A 209 -7.07 -28.94 -31.75
C ASP A 209 -6.61 -29.34 -30.34
N ARG A 210 -7.51 -29.74 -29.44
CA ARG A 210 -7.15 -30.15 -28.08
C ARG A 210 -7.63 -31.54 -27.70
N THR A 211 -6.74 -32.30 -27.07
CA THR A 211 -7.04 -33.62 -26.50
C THR A 211 -7.22 -33.52 -25.00
N VAL A 212 -8.24 -34.18 -24.46
CA VAL A 212 -8.42 -34.32 -23.02
C VAL A 212 -7.77 -35.61 -22.53
N LYS A 213 -7.09 -35.57 -21.38
CA LYS A 213 -6.52 -36.76 -20.76
C LYS A 213 -7.48 -37.35 -19.75
N SER A 214 -7.51 -38.67 -19.64
CA SER A 214 -8.25 -39.37 -18.59
C SER A 214 -7.78 -38.89 -17.22
N GLY A 215 -8.73 -38.50 -16.36
CA GLY A 215 -8.48 -37.96 -15.03
C GLY A 215 -8.28 -36.43 -14.97
N ASP A 216 -8.35 -35.71 -16.10
CA ASP A 216 -8.36 -34.25 -16.06
C ASP A 216 -9.65 -33.74 -15.37
N VAL A 217 -9.48 -32.88 -14.36
CA VAL A 217 -10.58 -32.25 -13.62
C VAL A 217 -10.61 -30.76 -13.93
N TYR A 218 -11.80 -30.27 -14.30
CA TYR A 218 -12.10 -28.87 -14.57
C TYR A 218 -13.35 -28.45 -13.82
N PHE A 219 -13.62 -27.14 -13.78
CA PHE A 219 -14.86 -26.62 -13.23
C PHE A 219 -15.48 -25.58 -14.17
N ILE A 220 -16.80 -25.62 -14.32
CA ILE A 220 -17.57 -24.55 -14.94
C ILE A 220 -18.26 -23.77 -13.83
N LYS A 221 -18.19 -22.45 -13.89
CA LYS A 221 -18.97 -21.57 -13.02
C LYS A 221 -19.75 -20.59 -13.87
N LEU A 222 -21.07 -20.61 -13.71
CA LEU A 222 -21.98 -19.67 -14.36
C LEU A 222 -22.23 -18.48 -13.42
N LEU A 223 -22.00 -17.27 -13.92
CA LEU A 223 -22.08 -16.02 -13.16
C LEU A 223 -23.32 -15.24 -13.55
N SER A 224 -23.84 -14.42 -12.62
CA SER A 224 -24.94 -13.51 -12.94
C SER A 224 -24.55 -12.54 -14.07
N PHE A 225 -25.38 -12.46 -15.11
CA PHE A 225 -25.17 -11.57 -16.25
C PHE A 225 -24.92 -10.12 -15.81
N ASP A 226 -25.78 -9.59 -14.93
CA ASP A 226 -25.67 -8.23 -14.41
C ASP A 226 -24.37 -7.98 -13.64
N ALA A 227 -23.95 -8.96 -12.83
CA ALA A 227 -22.72 -8.87 -12.07
C ALA A 227 -21.49 -8.87 -12.98
N VAL A 228 -21.52 -9.67 -14.06
CA VAL A 228 -20.45 -9.69 -15.07
C VAL A 228 -20.38 -8.36 -15.80
N VAL A 229 -21.51 -7.83 -16.28
CA VAL A 229 -21.58 -6.52 -16.95
C VAL A 229 -21.02 -5.42 -16.04
N ALA A 230 -21.45 -5.36 -14.78
CA ALA A 230 -20.96 -4.37 -13.83
C ALA A 230 -19.45 -4.50 -13.57
N THR A 231 -18.95 -5.74 -13.45
CA THR A 231 -17.53 -6.04 -13.22
C THR A 231 -16.67 -5.56 -14.40
N TYR A 232 -17.02 -5.94 -15.62
CA TYR A 232 -16.21 -5.59 -16.80
C TYR A 232 -16.33 -4.11 -17.17
N ARG A 233 -17.50 -3.49 -16.97
CA ARG A 233 -17.65 -2.03 -17.07
C ARG A 233 -16.71 -1.31 -16.11
N GLY A 234 -16.61 -1.77 -14.85
CA GLY A 234 -15.70 -1.19 -13.87
C GLY A 234 -14.22 -1.45 -14.15
N LYS A 235 -13.88 -2.51 -14.90
CA LYS A 235 -12.51 -2.85 -15.29
C LYS A 235 -12.01 -2.09 -16.52
N LEU A 236 -12.91 -1.56 -17.37
CA LEU A 236 -12.54 -0.80 -18.56
C LEU A 236 -12.05 0.60 -18.17
N ALA A 237 -10.76 0.86 -18.43
CA ALA A 237 -10.15 2.17 -18.25
C ALA A 237 -10.04 2.90 -19.59
N ILE A 238 -10.67 4.06 -19.67
CA ILE A 238 -10.74 4.90 -20.88
C ILE A 238 -9.84 6.12 -20.65
N GLY A 239 -8.86 6.32 -21.52
CA GLY A 239 -7.94 7.46 -21.48
C GLY A 239 -8.00 8.27 -22.78
N ASN A 240 -8.16 9.59 -22.66
CA ASN A 240 -8.01 10.52 -23.78
C ASN A 240 -6.76 11.39 -23.54
N PRO A 241 -5.59 11.02 -24.09
CA PRO A 241 -4.38 11.82 -23.94
C PRO A 241 -4.56 13.18 -24.62
N ARG A 242 -4.37 14.27 -23.85
CA ARG A 242 -4.36 15.67 -24.32
C ARG A 242 -5.65 16.13 -25.02
N ASN A 243 -6.80 15.54 -24.70
CA ASN A 243 -8.08 15.83 -25.38
C ASN A 243 -7.96 15.72 -26.92
N SER A 244 -7.24 14.68 -27.38
CA SER A 244 -7.01 14.42 -28.79
C SER A 244 -8.15 13.59 -29.41
N SER A 245 -8.06 13.34 -30.72
CA SER A 245 -8.92 12.40 -31.44
C SER A 245 -8.61 10.92 -31.14
N ILE A 246 -7.60 10.64 -30.30
CA ILE A 246 -7.17 9.29 -29.94
C ILE A 246 -7.77 8.90 -28.60
N ILE A 247 -8.37 7.71 -28.55
CA ILE A 247 -8.86 7.11 -27.30
C ILE A 247 -8.06 5.84 -27.04
N ASN A 248 -7.45 5.77 -25.86
CA ASN A 248 -6.76 4.59 -25.35
C ASN A 248 -7.72 3.83 -24.44
N LEU A 249 -8.01 2.57 -24.79
CA LEU A 249 -8.76 1.67 -23.93
C LEU A 249 -7.79 0.68 -23.30
N SER A 250 -7.91 0.46 -22.00
CA SER A 250 -7.10 -0.54 -21.30
C SER A 250 -7.92 -1.28 -20.27
N MET A 251 -7.50 -2.50 -19.95
CA MET A 251 -8.17 -3.33 -18.96
C MET A 251 -7.14 -4.15 -18.20
N VAL A 252 -7.43 -4.39 -16.93
CA VAL A 252 -6.63 -5.24 -16.05
C VAL A 252 -7.45 -6.45 -15.63
N ASP A 253 -6.92 -7.64 -15.91
CA ASP A 253 -7.52 -8.91 -15.50
C ASP A 253 -6.45 -9.99 -15.29
N ASN A 254 -6.85 -11.13 -14.77
CA ASN A 254 -5.97 -12.27 -14.52
C ASN A 254 -5.72 -13.12 -15.77
N ASN A 255 -6.67 -13.13 -16.71
CA ASN A 255 -6.55 -13.89 -17.95
C ASN A 255 -6.31 -12.96 -19.14
N THR A 256 -5.15 -13.06 -19.77
CA THR A 256 -4.77 -12.19 -20.90
C THR A 256 -5.68 -12.34 -22.11
N LYS A 257 -6.22 -13.53 -22.37
CA LYS A 257 -7.14 -13.79 -23.49
C LYS A 257 -8.51 -13.14 -23.27
N LYS A 258 -9.01 -13.13 -22.03
CA LYS A 258 -10.23 -12.37 -21.70
C LYS A 258 -10.05 -10.87 -21.94
N ILE A 259 -8.90 -10.30 -21.55
CA ILE A 259 -8.60 -8.88 -21.79
C ILE A 259 -8.55 -8.59 -23.30
N GLU A 260 -7.86 -9.45 -24.07
CA GLU A 260 -7.72 -9.35 -25.52
C GLU A 260 -9.09 -9.33 -26.21
N ASP A 261 -9.91 -10.37 -25.96
CA ASP A 261 -11.22 -10.50 -26.58
C ASP A 261 -12.17 -9.39 -26.15
N TYR A 262 -12.17 -8.99 -24.88
CA TYR A 262 -13.03 -7.93 -24.39
C TYR A 262 -12.73 -6.57 -25.02
N LEU A 263 -11.45 -6.17 -25.05
CA LEU A 263 -11.04 -4.90 -25.64
C LEU A 263 -11.32 -4.87 -27.14
N ASN A 264 -11.05 -5.97 -27.83
CA ASN A 264 -11.29 -6.09 -29.27
C ASN A 264 -12.79 -6.08 -29.60
N GLU A 265 -13.61 -6.79 -28.82
CA GLU A 265 -15.06 -6.78 -28.98
C GLU A 265 -15.67 -5.43 -28.64
N THR A 266 -15.13 -4.72 -27.64
CA THR A 266 -15.55 -3.34 -27.33
C THR A 266 -15.43 -2.44 -28.54
N VAL A 267 -14.30 -2.51 -29.27
CA VAL A 267 -14.09 -1.72 -30.48
C VAL A 267 -15.04 -2.17 -31.60
N ARG A 268 -15.27 -3.48 -31.77
CA ARG A 268 -16.20 -4.00 -32.81
C ARG A 268 -17.63 -3.54 -32.58
N VAL A 269 -18.17 -3.72 -31.37
CA VAL A 269 -19.54 -3.33 -31.02
C VAL A 269 -19.70 -1.81 -31.15
N LEU A 270 -18.71 -1.03 -30.67
CA LEU A 270 -18.72 0.43 -30.82
C LEU A 270 -18.73 0.86 -32.30
N THR A 271 -17.89 0.23 -33.12
CA THR A 271 -17.80 0.51 -34.56
C THR A 271 -19.11 0.20 -35.27
N LYS A 272 -19.75 -0.93 -34.91
CA LYS A 272 -21.05 -1.35 -35.44
C LYS A 272 -22.15 -0.39 -35.04
N GLU A 273 -22.27 -0.03 -33.76
CA GLU A 273 -23.31 0.89 -33.28
C GLU A 273 -23.18 2.27 -33.95
N GLN A 274 -21.96 2.77 -34.12
CA GLN A 274 -21.73 4.04 -34.82
C GLN A 274 -22.13 3.98 -36.30
N LEU A 275 -21.76 2.90 -36.99
CA LEU A 275 -22.11 2.72 -38.39
C LEU A 275 -23.63 2.61 -38.59
N GLU A 276 -24.32 1.86 -37.73
CA GLU A 276 -25.79 1.72 -37.76
C GLU A 276 -26.49 3.07 -37.54
N ARG A 277 -26.04 3.86 -36.55
CA ARG A 277 -26.58 5.21 -36.32
C ARG A 277 -26.39 6.13 -37.53
N LYS A 278 -25.19 6.10 -38.12
CA LYS A 278 -24.87 6.88 -39.33
C LYS A 278 -25.76 6.48 -40.51
N ASN A 279 -25.92 5.17 -40.75
CA ASN A 279 -26.76 4.66 -41.84
C ASN A 279 -28.25 4.97 -41.65
N GLN A 280 -28.75 4.91 -40.41
CA GLN A 280 -30.12 5.30 -40.09
C GLN A 280 -30.36 6.78 -40.38
N PHE A 281 -29.44 7.65 -39.97
CA PHE A 281 -29.52 9.09 -40.23
C PHE A 281 -29.54 9.40 -41.74
N VAL A 282 -28.65 8.76 -42.51
CA VAL A 282 -28.58 8.95 -43.97
C VAL A 282 -29.85 8.43 -44.65
N THR A 283 -30.39 7.30 -44.20
CA THR A 283 -31.65 6.76 -44.74
C THR A 283 -32.83 7.69 -44.49
N ASN A 284 -32.97 8.22 -43.27
CA ASN A 284 -34.01 9.20 -42.95
C ASN A 284 -33.86 10.48 -43.81
N THR A 285 -32.62 10.89 -44.10
CA THR A 285 -32.31 12.04 -44.97
C THR A 285 -32.74 11.79 -46.42
N ILE A 286 -32.43 10.62 -46.99
CA ILE A 286 -32.86 10.23 -48.34
C ILE A 286 -34.38 10.24 -48.45
N ASN A 287 -35.08 9.62 -47.49
CA ASN A 287 -36.54 9.58 -47.47
C ASN A 287 -37.16 10.99 -47.45
N PHE A 288 -36.57 11.91 -46.69
CA PHE A 288 -36.99 13.30 -46.68
C PHE A 288 -36.77 13.96 -48.06
N ILE A 289 -35.59 13.81 -48.66
CA ILE A 289 -35.27 14.38 -49.98
C ILE A 289 -36.19 13.82 -51.07
N ASP A 290 -36.44 12.52 -51.10
CA ASP A 290 -37.34 11.89 -52.07
C ASP A 290 -38.77 12.45 -51.97
N SER A 291 -39.26 12.70 -50.74
CA SER A 291 -40.56 13.34 -50.53
C SER A 291 -40.62 14.79 -51.06
N GLN A 292 -39.48 15.50 -51.09
CA GLN A 292 -39.39 16.84 -51.68
C GLN A 292 -39.26 16.76 -53.20
N LEU A 293 -38.41 15.87 -53.71
CA LEU A 293 -38.21 15.64 -55.15
C LEU A 293 -39.51 15.29 -55.85
N SER A 294 -40.35 14.42 -55.27
CA SER A 294 -41.65 14.06 -55.85
C SER A 294 -42.55 15.30 -56.00
N ARG A 295 -42.65 16.13 -54.96
CA ARG A 295 -43.47 17.36 -54.98
C ARG A 295 -42.99 18.37 -56.02
N VAL A 296 -41.68 18.58 -56.11
CA VAL A 296 -41.07 19.52 -57.06
C VAL A 296 -41.18 18.99 -58.49
N LYS A 297 -41.03 17.67 -58.70
CA LYS A 297 -41.18 17.02 -60.01
C LYS A 297 -42.57 17.23 -60.60
N ASP A 298 -43.63 16.98 -59.82
CA ASP A 298 -45.00 17.14 -60.30
C ASP A 298 -45.27 18.59 -60.73
N SER A 299 -44.77 19.54 -59.94
CA SER A 299 -44.86 20.98 -60.25
C SER A 299 -44.01 21.38 -61.47
N LEU A 300 -42.84 20.77 -61.66
CA LEU A 300 -41.96 21.01 -62.82
C LEU A 300 -42.62 20.52 -64.12
N VAL A 301 -43.20 19.32 -64.12
CA VAL A 301 -43.90 18.74 -65.27
C VAL A 301 -45.13 19.60 -65.63
N GLY A 302 -45.92 19.98 -64.62
CA GLY A 302 -47.05 20.89 -64.82
C GLY A 302 -46.64 22.21 -65.47
N ASN A 303 -45.59 22.86 -64.95
CA ASN A 303 -45.09 24.13 -65.48
C ASN A 303 -44.43 23.98 -66.86
N SER A 304 -43.76 22.86 -67.14
CA SER A 304 -43.19 22.56 -68.46
C SER A 304 -44.29 22.40 -69.52
N ASN A 305 -45.35 21.66 -69.21
CA ASN A 305 -46.50 21.49 -70.08
C ASN A 305 -47.23 22.81 -70.32
N ALA A 306 -47.43 23.60 -69.26
CA ALA A 306 -48.00 24.93 -69.36
C ALA A 306 -47.15 25.85 -70.24
N LEU A 307 -45.81 25.81 -70.11
CA LEU A 307 -44.88 26.62 -70.89
C LEU A 307 -44.96 26.27 -72.38
N ASN A 308 -44.89 24.98 -72.69
CA ASN A 308 -44.95 24.49 -74.06
C ASN A 308 -46.31 24.79 -74.73
N SER A 309 -47.41 24.57 -74.00
CA SER A 309 -48.76 24.86 -74.51
C SER A 309 -48.94 26.37 -74.77
N TYR A 310 -48.42 27.22 -73.87
CA TYR A 310 -48.51 28.67 -74.02
C TYR A 310 -47.67 29.18 -75.20
N ARG A 311 -46.43 28.69 -75.36
CA ARG A 311 -45.55 29.01 -76.51
C ARG A 311 -46.19 28.58 -77.84
N SER A 312 -46.75 27.37 -77.90
CA SER A 312 -47.42 26.87 -79.11
C SER A 312 -48.69 27.66 -79.47
N LYS A 313 -49.45 28.13 -78.47
CA LYS A 313 -50.69 28.89 -78.69
C LYS A 313 -50.43 30.31 -79.18
N MET A 314 -49.39 30.96 -78.67
CA MET A 314 -49.10 32.37 -78.94
C MET A 314 -48.03 32.62 -80.00
N GLY A 315 -47.27 31.58 -80.41
CA GLY A 315 -46.23 31.69 -81.44
C GLY A 315 -45.01 32.53 -81.02
N ILE A 316 -44.83 32.78 -79.71
CA ILE A 316 -43.74 33.57 -79.16
C ILE A 316 -42.60 32.63 -78.74
N TYR A 317 -41.50 32.66 -79.50
CA TYR A 317 -40.34 31.80 -79.25
C TYR A 317 -39.10 32.55 -78.71
N ASN A 318 -38.94 33.83 -79.07
CA ASN A 318 -37.82 34.66 -78.64
C ASN A 318 -38.32 35.89 -77.88
N LEU A 319 -37.69 36.17 -76.74
CA LEU A 319 -37.91 37.36 -75.92
C LEU A 319 -36.88 38.43 -76.28
N ASP A 320 -37.19 39.69 -75.99
CA ASP A 320 -36.23 40.78 -76.02
C ASP A 320 -35.27 40.71 -74.81
N GLN A 321 -34.03 41.17 -74.98
CA GLN A 321 -32.99 41.08 -73.94
C GLN A 321 -33.36 41.79 -72.63
N GLU A 322 -34.17 42.85 -72.69
CA GLU A 322 -34.61 43.59 -71.50
C GLU A 322 -35.61 42.77 -70.66
N SER A 323 -36.59 42.13 -71.31
CA SER A 323 -37.51 41.17 -70.68
C SER A 323 -36.79 39.96 -70.06
N GLU A 324 -35.74 39.44 -70.71
CA GLU A 324 -34.94 38.34 -70.16
C GLU A 324 -34.19 38.75 -68.88
N LEU A 325 -33.60 39.94 -68.86
CA LEU A 325 -32.87 40.47 -67.70
C LEU A 325 -33.80 40.70 -66.49
N ILE A 326 -34.99 41.27 -66.74
CA ILE A 326 -36.01 41.46 -65.70
C ILE A 326 -36.48 40.10 -65.16
N THR A 327 -36.69 39.12 -66.04
CA THR A 327 -37.09 37.77 -65.65
C THR A 327 -36.02 37.05 -64.83
N GLN A 328 -34.74 37.21 -65.17
CA GLN A 328 -33.63 36.68 -64.39
C GLN A 328 -33.57 37.31 -62.99
N LYS A 329 -33.59 38.65 -62.89
CA LYS A 329 -33.59 39.35 -61.58
C LYS A 329 -34.77 38.93 -60.71
N LEU A 330 -35.96 38.83 -61.31
CA LEU A 330 -37.16 38.41 -60.60
C LEU A 330 -37.06 36.93 -60.18
N SER A 331 -36.51 36.06 -61.02
CA SER A 331 -36.24 34.66 -60.70
C SER A 331 -35.26 34.54 -59.52
N ASP A 332 -34.18 35.31 -59.49
CA ASP A 332 -33.20 35.27 -58.40
C ASP A 332 -33.78 35.78 -57.08
N LEU A 333 -34.60 36.84 -57.11
CA LEU A 333 -35.33 37.31 -55.94
C LEU A 333 -36.38 36.31 -55.45
N GLU A 334 -37.08 35.63 -56.36
CA GLU A 334 -38.01 34.56 -55.99
C GLU A 334 -37.29 33.33 -55.44
N LEU A 335 -36.10 32.99 -55.94
CA LEU A 335 -35.27 31.93 -55.35
C LEU A 335 -34.84 32.28 -53.92
N GLN A 336 -34.49 33.55 -53.65
CA GLN A 336 -34.23 34.03 -52.30
C GLN A 336 -35.48 33.95 -51.42
N ARG A 337 -36.65 34.38 -51.93
CA ARG A 337 -37.93 34.27 -51.23
C ARG A 337 -38.25 32.82 -50.89
N ASP A 338 -38.06 31.92 -51.83
CA ASP A 338 -38.33 30.51 -51.66
C ASP A 338 -37.33 29.85 -50.71
N ASP A 339 -36.07 30.31 -50.68
CA ASP A 339 -35.11 29.91 -49.64
C ASP A 339 -35.56 30.30 -48.24
N ILE A 340 -35.97 31.55 -48.05
CA ILE A 340 -36.51 32.04 -46.78
C ILE A 340 -37.76 31.25 -46.39
N ASN A 341 -38.67 31.01 -47.34
CA ASN A 341 -39.88 30.23 -47.10
C ASN A 341 -39.59 28.76 -46.76
N ARG A 342 -38.60 28.12 -47.39
CA ARG A 342 -38.15 26.77 -47.02
C ARG A 342 -37.63 26.73 -45.59
N LYS A 343 -36.79 27.70 -45.21
CA LYS A 343 -36.27 27.83 -43.83
C LYS A 343 -37.41 28.03 -42.82
N LYS A 344 -38.38 28.90 -43.13
CA LYS A 344 -39.58 29.11 -42.30
C LYS A 344 -40.47 27.87 -42.21
N ALA A 345 -40.69 27.17 -43.31
CA ALA A 345 -41.48 25.94 -43.34
C ALA A 345 -40.81 24.85 -42.49
N TYR A 346 -39.49 24.72 -42.56
CA TYR A 346 -38.72 23.85 -41.70
C TYR A 346 -38.90 24.22 -40.22
N TYR A 347 -38.75 25.50 -39.85
CA TYR A 347 -38.96 25.94 -38.46
C TYR A 347 -40.37 25.71 -37.95
N THR A 348 -41.38 25.86 -38.81
CA THR A 348 -42.78 25.58 -38.47
C THR A 348 -42.97 24.09 -38.22
N SER A 349 -42.42 23.25 -39.11
CA SER A 349 -42.44 21.79 -38.95
C SER A 349 -41.69 21.35 -37.70
N LEU A 350 -40.53 21.94 -37.42
CA LEU A 350 -39.71 21.65 -36.25
C LEU A 350 -40.42 22.06 -34.96
N LYS A 351 -40.99 23.28 -34.91
CA LYS A 351 -41.80 23.74 -33.77
C LYS A 351 -42.96 22.77 -33.50
N SER A 352 -43.73 22.45 -34.53
CA SER A 352 -44.86 21.52 -34.42
C SER A 352 -44.40 20.15 -33.94
N TYR A 353 -43.30 19.63 -34.47
CA TYR A 353 -42.71 18.36 -34.04
C TYR A 353 -42.29 18.39 -32.56
N LEU A 354 -41.61 19.46 -32.12
CA LEU A 354 -41.20 19.65 -30.73
C LEU A 354 -42.40 19.71 -29.78
N GLU A 355 -43.50 20.35 -30.19
CA GLU A 355 -44.70 20.51 -29.38
C GLU A 355 -45.55 19.23 -29.31
N THR A 356 -45.63 18.46 -30.41
CA THR A 356 -46.57 17.32 -30.54
C THR A 356 -45.94 15.95 -30.31
N SER A 357 -44.65 15.79 -30.56
CA SER A 357 -43.99 14.48 -30.51
C SER A 357 -43.53 14.13 -29.09
N LYS A 358 -43.67 12.85 -28.73
CA LYS A 358 -43.15 12.29 -27.46
C LYS A 358 -41.76 11.66 -27.61
N SER A 359 -41.36 11.37 -28.84
CA SER A 359 -40.04 10.85 -29.22
C SER A 359 -39.42 11.78 -30.28
N PHE A 360 -38.14 12.11 -30.13
CA PHE A 360 -37.44 13.06 -31.01
C PHE A 360 -36.32 12.40 -31.84
N THR A 361 -36.47 11.12 -32.18
CA THR A 361 -35.47 10.30 -32.87
C THR A 361 -35.48 10.43 -34.39
N GLU A 362 -36.51 11.05 -34.97
CA GLU A 362 -36.79 11.02 -36.42
C GLU A 362 -36.61 12.39 -37.09
N LEU A 363 -35.83 13.29 -36.48
CA LEU A 363 -35.64 14.63 -37.00
C LEU A 363 -34.88 14.60 -38.35
N PRO A 364 -35.44 15.16 -39.43
CA PRO A 364 -34.74 15.29 -40.70
C PRO A 364 -33.58 16.29 -40.59
N ALA A 365 -32.53 16.06 -41.38
CA ALA A 365 -31.31 16.86 -41.37
C ALA A 365 -31.59 18.35 -41.64
N PRO A 366 -31.28 19.27 -40.70
CA PRO A 366 -31.55 20.70 -40.84
C PRO A 366 -30.81 21.36 -42.02
N SER A 367 -29.65 20.83 -42.40
CA SER A 367 -28.84 21.31 -43.52
C SER A 367 -29.55 21.17 -44.88
N VAL A 368 -30.44 20.19 -45.04
CA VAL A 368 -31.24 20.02 -46.27
C VAL A 368 -32.24 21.16 -46.46
N ALA A 369 -32.69 21.78 -45.36
CA ALA A 369 -33.53 22.96 -45.38
C ALA A 369 -32.73 24.29 -45.40
N GLY A 370 -31.40 24.22 -45.46
CA GLY A 370 -30.51 25.39 -45.42
C GLY A 370 -30.41 26.06 -44.06
N ILE A 371 -30.57 25.31 -42.97
CA ILE A 371 -30.46 25.85 -41.61
C ILE A 371 -29.00 25.77 -41.12
N ASP A 372 -28.38 26.94 -40.98
CA ASP A 372 -26.96 27.06 -40.59
C ASP A 372 -26.74 27.57 -39.16
N ASP A 373 -27.83 27.82 -38.40
CA ASP A 373 -27.73 28.34 -37.03
C ASP A 373 -27.11 27.28 -36.09
N ALA A 374 -25.88 27.54 -35.64
CA ALA A 374 -25.11 26.63 -34.80
C ALA A 374 -25.79 26.28 -33.46
N ASN A 375 -26.55 27.22 -32.87
CA ASN A 375 -27.24 26.98 -31.60
C ASN A 375 -28.44 26.04 -31.79
N ILE A 376 -29.20 26.24 -32.86
CA ILE A 376 -30.32 25.37 -33.24
C ILE A 376 -29.80 23.96 -33.53
N LEU A 377 -28.77 23.85 -34.37
CA LEU A 377 -28.14 22.57 -34.72
C LEU A 377 -27.67 21.81 -33.46
N SER A 378 -26.95 22.49 -32.57
CA SER A 378 -26.46 21.91 -31.31
C SER A 378 -27.59 21.45 -30.39
N ASN A 379 -28.67 22.22 -30.25
CA ASN A 379 -29.77 21.85 -29.35
C ASN A 379 -30.62 20.70 -29.90
N ILE A 380 -30.87 20.67 -31.23
CA ILE A 380 -31.50 19.53 -31.90
C ILE A 380 -30.68 18.26 -31.66
N SER A 381 -29.35 18.35 -31.79
CA SER A 381 -28.44 17.23 -31.52
C SER A 381 -28.64 16.65 -30.12
N LYS A 382 -28.64 17.52 -29.10
CA LYS A 382 -28.72 17.12 -27.69
C LYS A 382 -30.07 16.49 -27.38
N ILE A 383 -31.15 17.08 -27.88
CA ILE A 383 -32.51 16.53 -27.72
C ILE A 383 -32.59 15.13 -28.35
N ASN A 384 -32.10 14.95 -29.57
CA ASN A 384 -32.10 13.64 -30.23
C ASN A 384 -31.26 12.63 -29.44
N ALA A 385 -30.05 12.99 -29.00
CA ALA A 385 -29.19 12.10 -28.20
C ALA A 385 -29.88 11.65 -26.90
N LEU A 386 -30.49 12.58 -26.15
CA LEU A 386 -31.26 12.27 -24.95
C LEU A 386 -32.51 11.43 -25.26
N SER A 387 -33.17 11.65 -26.38
CA SER A 387 -34.36 10.90 -26.80
C SER A 387 -34.03 9.46 -27.19
N VAL A 388 -32.93 9.24 -27.90
CA VAL A 388 -32.43 7.88 -28.18
C VAL A 388 -32.05 7.18 -26.88
N GLN A 389 -31.40 7.90 -25.95
CA GLN A 389 -31.05 7.35 -24.65
C GLN A 389 -32.30 6.95 -23.86
N LYS A 390 -33.33 7.80 -23.85
CA LYS A 390 -34.62 7.53 -23.23
C LYS A 390 -35.29 6.30 -23.84
N ALA A 391 -35.38 6.21 -25.17
CA ALA A 391 -35.98 5.06 -25.86
C ALA A 391 -35.27 3.74 -25.52
N LYS A 392 -33.93 3.77 -25.38
CA LYS A 392 -33.16 2.60 -24.93
C LYS A 392 -33.49 2.19 -23.49
N TYR A 393 -33.67 3.16 -22.58
CA TYR A 393 -34.10 2.87 -21.22
C TYR A 393 -35.55 2.39 -21.15
N GLU A 394 -36.45 2.91 -21.98
CA GLU A 394 -37.84 2.43 -22.06
C GLU A 394 -37.92 0.96 -22.48
N ALA A 395 -36.96 0.48 -23.28
CA ALA A 395 -36.87 -0.94 -23.66
C ALA A 395 -36.38 -1.86 -22.52
N THR A 396 -35.75 -1.32 -21.47
CA THR A 396 -35.02 -2.11 -20.45
C THR A 396 -35.46 -1.84 -19.01
N VAL A 397 -36.12 -0.72 -18.74
CA VAL A 397 -36.48 -0.25 -17.40
C VAL A 397 -38.01 -0.12 -17.28
N LYS A 398 -38.57 -0.52 -16.14
CA LYS A 398 -40.02 -0.40 -15.88
C LYS A 398 -40.49 1.05 -16.00
N PRO A 399 -41.69 1.30 -16.57
CA PRO A 399 -42.28 2.64 -16.61
C PRO A 399 -42.33 3.29 -15.21
N GLY A 400 -41.83 4.52 -15.09
CA GLY A 400 -41.89 5.30 -13.83
C GLY A 400 -40.61 5.34 -12.97
N ALA A 401 -39.47 4.86 -13.47
CA ALA A 401 -38.19 5.05 -12.79
C ALA A 401 -37.70 6.51 -12.85
N SER A 402 -37.11 7.01 -11.76
CA SER A 402 -36.63 8.41 -11.62
C SER A 402 -35.67 8.88 -12.72
N ILE A 403 -34.96 7.95 -13.38
CA ILE A 403 -34.09 8.25 -14.52
C ILE A 403 -34.88 8.84 -15.71
N PHE A 404 -36.14 8.44 -15.90
CA PHE A 404 -36.99 9.01 -16.94
C PHE A 404 -37.38 10.44 -16.63
N ASP A 405 -37.56 10.78 -15.34
CA ASP A 405 -37.88 12.15 -14.91
C ASP A 405 -36.71 13.09 -15.16
N GLU A 406 -35.49 12.65 -14.87
CA GLU A 406 -34.27 13.43 -15.15
C GLU A 406 -34.10 13.69 -16.65
N LEU A 407 -34.25 12.65 -17.47
CA LEU A 407 -34.17 12.78 -18.93
C LEU A 407 -35.27 13.67 -19.50
N ASN A 408 -36.50 13.56 -19.00
CA ASN A 408 -37.61 14.42 -19.41
C ASN A 408 -37.31 15.89 -19.06
N LEU A 409 -36.81 16.17 -17.86
CA LEU A 409 -36.49 17.53 -17.43
C LEU A 409 -35.38 18.16 -18.28
N GLN A 410 -34.34 17.39 -18.63
CA GLN A 410 -33.28 17.84 -19.55
C GLN A 410 -33.81 18.10 -20.97
N ILE A 411 -34.65 17.20 -21.50
CA ILE A 411 -35.27 17.35 -22.82
C ILE A 411 -36.18 18.58 -22.85
N ASP A 412 -37.02 18.78 -21.84
CA ASP A 412 -37.94 19.90 -21.76
C ASP A 412 -37.21 21.24 -21.62
N GLY A 413 -36.13 21.29 -20.82
CA GLY A 413 -35.28 22.47 -20.73
C GLY A 413 -34.67 22.86 -22.08
N LEU A 414 -34.10 21.89 -22.82
CA LEU A 414 -33.57 22.13 -24.16
C LEU A 414 -34.65 22.50 -25.17
N LYS A 415 -35.83 21.89 -25.07
CA LYS A 415 -36.99 22.20 -25.92
C LYS A 415 -37.42 23.65 -25.76
N GLN A 416 -37.51 24.17 -24.53
CA GLN A 416 -37.85 25.58 -24.30
C GLN A 416 -36.83 26.54 -24.92
N VAL A 417 -35.53 26.26 -24.74
CA VAL A 417 -34.46 27.04 -25.36
C VAL A 417 -34.56 26.98 -26.89
N LEU A 418 -34.83 25.81 -27.46
CA LEU A 418 -34.97 25.63 -28.90
C LEU A 418 -36.20 26.36 -29.46
N LEU A 419 -37.33 26.33 -28.76
CA LEU A 419 -38.55 27.06 -29.15
C LEU A 419 -38.32 28.59 -29.19
N GLU A 420 -37.60 29.14 -28.21
CA GLU A 420 -37.28 30.58 -28.22
C GLU A 420 -36.29 30.93 -29.35
N ASN A 421 -35.31 30.07 -29.63
CA ASN A 421 -34.40 30.25 -30.77
C ASN A 421 -35.16 30.18 -32.11
N ILE A 422 -36.10 29.24 -32.26
CA ILE A 422 -36.95 29.13 -33.46
C ILE A 422 -37.78 30.39 -33.64
N LYS A 423 -38.39 30.91 -32.56
CA LYS A 423 -39.19 32.14 -32.57
C LYS A 423 -38.35 33.34 -33.01
N SER A 424 -37.18 33.53 -32.41
CA SER A 424 -36.23 34.60 -32.77
C SER A 424 -35.79 34.51 -34.23
N SER A 425 -35.42 33.31 -34.68
CA SER A 425 -34.99 33.05 -36.06
C SER A 425 -36.10 33.28 -37.08
N THR A 426 -37.33 32.86 -36.76
CA THR A 426 -38.51 33.07 -37.62
C THR A 426 -38.82 34.56 -37.76
N ALA A 427 -38.75 35.33 -36.66
CA ALA A 427 -38.92 36.78 -36.70
C ALA A 427 -37.82 37.50 -37.50
N GLY A 428 -36.59 36.95 -37.50
CA GLY A 428 -35.51 37.37 -38.40
C GLY A 428 -35.87 37.15 -39.87
N LEU A 429 -36.27 35.92 -40.21
CA LEU A 429 -36.68 35.54 -41.56
C LEU A 429 -37.90 36.32 -42.06
N ASP A 430 -38.84 36.68 -41.18
CA ASP A 430 -40.00 37.52 -41.54
C ASP A 430 -39.59 38.93 -41.98
N ARG A 431 -38.60 39.52 -41.30
CA ARG A 431 -38.05 40.82 -41.70
C ARG A 431 -37.34 40.72 -43.04
N GLU A 432 -36.54 39.68 -43.23
CA GLU A 432 -35.84 39.42 -44.50
C GLU A 432 -36.82 39.19 -45.66
N LEU A 433 -37.87 38.39 -45.41
CA LEU A 433 -38.95 38.15 -46.37
C LEU A 433 -39.66 39.45 -46.75
N GLY A 434 -39.89 40.35 -45.79
CA GLY A 434 -40.44 41.68 -46.05
C GLY A 434 -39.57 42.52 -46.99
N VAL A 435 -38.25 42.50 -46.78
CA VAL A 435 -37.28 43.21 -47.65
C VAL A 435 -37.28 42.61 -49.07
N VAL A 436 -37.25 41.29 -49.19
CA VAL A 436 -37.28 40.60 -50.49
C VAL A 436 -38.60 40.84 -51.22
N ASN A 437 -39.74 40.76 -50.54
CA ASN A 437 -41.06 41.05 -51.12
C ASN A 437 -41.16 42.51 -51.60
N GLY A 438 -40.54 43.46 -50.89
CA GLY A 438 -40.41 44.85 -51.34
C GLY A 438 -39.61 44.98 -52.63
N LYS A 439 -38.49 44.24 -52.77
CA LYS A 439 -37.72 44.18 -54.03
C LYS A 439 -38.53 43.54 -55.16
N ILE A 440 -39.18 42.40 -54.91
CA ILE A 440 -40.05 41.71 -55.88
C ILE A 440 -41.16 42.65 -56.37
N SER A 441 -41.80 43.39 -55.47
CA SER A 441 -42.87 44.34 -55.84
C SER A 441 -42.38 45.45 -56.77
N ARG A 442 -41.16 45.96 -56.57
CA ARG A 442 -40.54 46.98 -57.43
C ARG A 442 -40.24 46.45 -58.83
N GLU A 443 -39.61 45.28 -58.93
CA GLU A 443 -39.32 44.65 -60.22
C GLU A 443 -40.61 44.22 -60.94
N LYS A 444 -41.61 43.73 -60.18
CA LYS A 444 -42.93 43.36 -60.73
C LYS A 444 -43.69 44.56 -61.29
N ALA A 445 -43.50 45.77 -60.75
CA ALA A 445 -44.08 46.99 -61.30
C ALA A 445 -43.48 47.36 -62.67
N GLN A 446 -42.20 47.06 -62.89
CA GLN A 446 -41.57 47.20 -64.21
C GLN A 446 -42.05 46.11 -65.17
N PHE A 447 -42.14 44.87 -64.67
CA PHE A 447 -42.70 43.72 -65.41
C PHE A 447 -44.14 43.95 -65.89
N SER A 448 -44.95 44.65 -65.10
CA SER A 448 -46.35 44.96 -65.41
C SER A 448 -46.52 45.92 -66.59
N ARG A 449 -45.43 46.57 -67.04
CA ARG A 449 -45.42 47.44 -68.23
C ARG A 449 -45.30 46.66 -69.54
N LEU A 450 -44.97 45.37 -69.47
CA LEU A 450 -44.88 44.50 -70.63
C LEU A 450 -46.28 44.15 -71.17
N PRO A 451 -46.44 43.85 -72.47
CA PRO A 451 -47.65 43.24 -73.04
C PRO A 451 -48.15 42.03 -72.24
N LYS A 452 -49.48 41.88 -72.14
CA LYS A 452 -50.08 40.86 -71.26
C LYS A 452 -49.69 39.42 -71.61
N ASP A 453 -49.51 39.14 -72.90
CA ASP A 453 -49.10 37.82 -73.36
C ASP A 453 -47.63 37.51 -73.02
N GLN A 454 -46.75 38.52 -73.06
CA GLN A 454 -45.36 38.38 -72.60
C GLN A 454 -45.30 38.17 -71.08
N GLN A 455 -46.13 38.88 -70.29
CA GLN A 455 -46.20 38.68 -68.84
C GLN A 455 -46.56 37.24 -68.48
N ASN A 456 -47.61 36.68 -69.11
CA ASN A 456 -48.06 35.33 -68.84
C ASN A 456 -47.00 34.28 -69.24
N LEU A 457 -46.34 34.45 -70.39
CA LEU A 457 -45.24 33.58 -70.82
C LEU A 457 -44.09 33.58 -69.80
N LEU A 458 -43.68 34.78 -69.36
CA LEU A 458 -42.57 34.95 -68.44
C LEU A 458 -42.90 34.47 -67.03
N ASP A 459 -44.16 34.59 -66.57
CA ASP A 459 -44.61 34.00 -65.30
C ASP A 459 -44.47 32.47 -65.32
N ILE A 460 -44.94 31.81 -66.39
CA ILE A 460 -44.85 30.35 -66.54
C ILE A 460 -43.38 29.92 -66.69
N GLN A 461 -42.58 30.65 -67.47
CA GLN A 461 -41.15 30.39 -67.66
C GLN A 461 -40.38 30.53 -66.34
N ARG A 462 -40.68 31.55 -65.53
CA ARG A 462 -40.09 31.74 -64.20
C ARG A 462 -40.44 30.58 -63.26
N GLN A 463 -41.70 30.17 -63.21
CA GLN A 463 -42.14 29.03 -62.39
C GLN A 463 -41.51 27.71 -62.83
N TYR A 464 -41.30 27.52 -64.13
CA TYR A 464 -40.55 26.38 -64.66
C TYR A 464 -39.09 26.42 -64.22
N LEU A 465 -38.37 27.52 -64.45
CA LEU A 465 -36.95 27.69 -64.09
C LEU A 465 -36.71 27.54 -62.59
N LEU A 466 -37.62 28.04 -61.75
CA LEU A 466 -37.52 27.94 -60.30
C LEU A 466 -37.67 26.47 -59.84
N ASN A 467 -38.64 25.74 -60.39
CA ASN A 467 -38.82 24.32 -60.09
C ASN A 467 -37.67 23.47 -60.64
N GLU A 468 -37.13 23.81 -61.81
CA GLU A 468 -35.97 23.12 -62.41
C GLU A 468 -34.73 23.26 -61.51
N LYS A 469 -34.39 24.50 -61.11
CA LYS A 469 -33.28 24.77 -60.19
C LYS A 469 -33.45 24.04 -58.86
N THR A 470 -34.66 24.07 -58.29
CA THR A 470 -34.97 23.39 -57.02
C THR A 470 -34.89 21.87 -57.15
N TYR A 471 -35.38 21.30 -58.26
CA TYR A 471 -35.29 19.87 -58.55
C TYR A 471 -33.82 19.42 -58.65
N ASN A 472 -33.01 20.16 -59.41
CA ASN A 472 -31.58 19.87 -59.57
C ASN A 472 -30.81 19.97 -58.25
N LEU A 473 -31.15 20.94 -57.39
CA LEU A 473 -30.56 21.05 -56.05
C LEU A 473 -30.84 19.80 -55.20
N PHE A 474 -32.11 19.40 -55.10
CA PHE A 474 -32.46 18.20 -54.33
C PHE A 474 -31.89 16.92 -54.96
N LEU A 475 -31.80 16.85 -56.29
CA LEU A 475 -31.20 15.72 -56.99
C LEU A 475 -29.70 15.61 -56.66
N SER A 476 -28.98 16.73 -56.66
CA SER A 476 -27.58 16.79 -56.22
C SER A 476 -27.43 16.34 -54.76
N LYS A 477 -28.29 16.84 -53.87
CA LYS A 477 -28.26 16.46 -52.45
C LYS A 477 -28.61 14.99 -52.22
N ARG A 478 -29.49 14.41 -53.04
CA ARG A 478 -29.75 12.97 -53.00
C ARG A 478 -28.52 12.17 -53.42
N GLY A 479 -27.87 12.56 -54.52
CA GLY A 479 -26.64 11.91 -54.97
C GLY A 479 -25.53 11.94 -53.91
N GLU A 480 -25.34 13.06 -53.23
CA GLU A 480 -24.42 13.16 -52.09
C GLU A 480 -24.81 12.18 -50.95
N ALA A 481 -26.09 12.09 -50.59
CA ALA A 481 -26.57 11.18 -49.54
C ALA A 481 -26.39 9.70 -49.94
N ASP A 482 -26.63 9.36 -51.20
CA ASP A 482 -26.44 8.00 -51.74
C ASP A 482 -24.96 7.58 -51.68
N ILE A 483 -24.03 8.49 -51.99
CA ILE A 483 -22.58 8.23 -51.87
C ILE A 483 -22.20 7.97 -50.41
N ILE A 484 -22.72 8.78 -49.46
CA ILE A 484 -22.46 8.59 -48.03
C ILE A 484 -22.99 7.24 -47.55
N LYS A 485 -24.19 6.85 -48.00
CA LYS A 485 -24.80 5.55 -47.67
C LYS A 485 -24.00 4.39 -48.24
N ALA A 486 -23.52 4.50 -49.48
CA ALA A 486 -22.74 3.46 -50.15
C ALA A 486 -21.35 3.27 -49.52
N ALA A 487 -20.71 4.36 -49.05
CA ALA A 487 -19.36 4.31 -48.51
C ALA A 487 -19.23 3.39 -47.28
N THR A 488 -20.28 3.24 -46.45
CA THR A 488 -20.36 2.31 -45.30
C THR A 488 -19.10 2.31 -44.40
N VAL A 489 -18.36 3.41 -44.34
CA VAL A 489 -17.14 3.55 -43.53
C VAL A 489 -17.48 4.16 -42.17
N SER A 490 -16.94 3.53 -41.12
CA SER A 490 -17.03 4.04 -39.75
C SER A 490 -16.04 5.16 -39.52
N ASP A 491 -16.42 6.14 -38.70
CA ASP A 491 -15.55 7.25 -38.28
C ASP A 491 -14.48 6.78 -37.26
N ILE A 492 -14.58 5.54 -36.79
CA ILE A 492 -13.63 4.92 -35.86
C ILE A 492 -12.59 4.14 -36.66
N ILE A 493 -11.34 4.58 -36.58
CA ILE A 493 -10.19 3.83 -37.06
C ILE A 493 -9.60 3.04 -35.91
N TRP A 494 -9.48 1.73 -36.13
CA TRP A 494 -8.78 0.86 -35.22
C TRP A 494 -7.26 0.93 -35.48
N ILE A 495 -6.54 1.68 -34.64
CA ILE A 495 -5.09 1.87 -34.79
C ILE A 495 -4.35 0.58 -34.42
N ASP A 496 -4.54 0.15 -33.16
CA ASP A 496 -3.84 -1.00 -32.58
C ASP A 496 -4.87 -1.92 -31.93
N SER A 497 -4.93 -3.18 -32.36
CA SER A 497 -5.73 -4.21 -31.68
C SER A 497 -5.08 -4.62 -30.35
N ALA A 498 -5.91 -4.93 -29.35
CA ALA A 498 -5.39 -5.55 -28.14
C ALA A 498 -4.85 -6.93 -28.52
N LYS A 499 -3.59 -7.19 -28.17
CA LYS A 499 -2.95 -8.48 -28.36
C LYS A 499 -1.90 -8.68 -27.28
N ASN A 500 -1.83 -9.89 -26.72
CA ASN A 500 -0.75 -10.21 -25.78
C ASN A 500 0.55 -10.46 -26.55
N THR A 501 1.46 -9.49 -26.54
CA THR A 501 2.81 -9.58 -27.15
C THR A 501 3.91 -9.87 -26.12
N GLY A 502 3.58 -10.56 -25.02
CA GLY A 502 4.50 -10.82 -23.91
C GLY A 502 4.32 -9.86 -22.73
N ALA A 503 3.07 -9.51 -22.42
CA ALA A 503 2.75 -8.60 -21.32
C ALA A 503 3.24 -9.15 -19.97
N GLN A 504 4.00 -8.35 -19.24
CA GLN A 504 4.50 -8.71 -17.91
C GLN A 504 3.42 -8.50 -16.84
N PRO A 505 3.39 -9.32 -15.77
CA PRO A 505 2.47 -9.13 -14.66
C PRO A 505 2.68 -7.76 -13.99
N ILE A 506 1.61 -7.02 -13.74
CA ILE A 506 1.66 -5.66 -13.16
C ILE A 506 2.18 -5.70 -11.71
N ASP A 507 1.84 -6.77 -10.98
CA ASP A 507 2.05 -6.87 -9.54
C ASP A 507 3.47 -7.30 -9.13
N LEU A 508 4.41 -7.32 -10.09
CA LEU A 508 5.76 -7.83 -9.90
C LEU A 508 6.75 -6.81 -9.30
N LYS A 509 6.31 -5.93 -8.40
CA LYS A 509 7.23 -5.19 -7.52
C LYS A 509 7.73 -6.11 -6.38
N LEU A 510 8.25 -7.29 -6.75
CA LEU A 510 8.74 -8.29 -5.80
C LEU A 510 9.84 -7.69 -4.91
N SER A 511 10.73 -6.86 -5.49
CA SER A 511 11.81 -6.20 -4.76
C SER A 511 11.31 -5.35 -3.59
N SER A 512 10.27 -4.53 -3.78
CA SER A 512 9.77 -3.66 -2.70
C SER A 512 9.17 -4.47 -1.55
N ARG A 513 8.44 -5.56 -1.83
CA ARG A 513 7.83 -6.40 -0.79
C ARG A 513 8.88 -7.08 0.08
N TYR A 514 9.93 -7.63 -0.53
CA TYR A 514 11.03 -8.25 0.23
C TYR A 514 11.84 -7.22 1.01
N ILE A 515 12.03 -5.98 0.50
CA ILE A 515 12.65 -4.89 1.26
C ILE A 515 11.86 -4.60 2.54
N PHE A 516 10.53 -4.45 2.45
CA PHE A 516 9.69 -4.25 3.62
C PHE A 516 9.69 -5.45 4.58
N ALA A 517 9.81 -6.67 4.06
CA ALA A 517 9.94 -7.87 4.90
C ALA A 517 11.23 -7.88 5.73
N VAL A 518 12.35 -7.51 5.11
CA VAL A 518 13.64 -7.40 5.80
C VAL A 518 13.59 -6.27 6.84
N LEU A 519 13.14 -5.08 6.45
CA LEU A 519 13.02 -3.94 7.38
C LEU A 519 12.09 -4.26 8.56
N GLY A 520 10.94 -4.88 8.29
CA GLY A 520 10.01 -5.33 9.32
C GLY A 520 10.58 -6.42 10.22
N GLY A 521 11.43 -7.31 9.69
CA GLY A 521 12.11 -8.34 10.46
C GLY A 521 13.24 -7.82 11.36
N LEU A 522 13.91 -6.73 10.98
CA LEU A 522 14.98 -6.11 11.77
C LEU A 522 14.44 -5.31 12.98
N LEU A 523 13.21 -4.81 12.89
CA LEU A 523 12.65 -3.86 13.87
C LEU A 523 12.39 -4.49 15.25
N PRO A 524 11.74 -5.67 15.40
CA PRO A 524 11.50 -6.27 16.71
C PRO A 524 12.76 -6.56 17.55
N PRO A 525 13.82 -7.22 17.01
CA PRO A 525 15.03 -7.46 17.79
C PRO A 525 15.81 -6.17 18.10
N PHE A 526 15.76 -5.17 17.22
CA PHE A 526 16.32 -3.85 17.50
C PHE A 526 15.60 -3.17 18.68
N LEU A 527 14.26 -3.16 18.66
CA LEU A 527 13.45 -2.57 19.72
C LEU A 527 13.64 -3.32 21.05
N LEU A 528 13.72 -4.64 21.01
CA LEU A 528 14.04 -5.46 22.18
C LEU A 528 15.43 -5.13 22.76
N ALA A 529 16.45 -5.01 21.90
CA ALA A 529 17.79 -4.61 22.34
C ALA A 529 17.78 -3.21 22.96
N LEU A 530 16.99 -2.27 22.42
CA LEU A 530 16.83 -0.93 22.95
C LEU A 530 16.20 -0.96 24.35
N LEU A 531 15.09 -1.68 24.52
CA LEU A 531 14.43 -1.82 25.82
C LEU A 531 15.37 -2.44 26.87
N VAL A 532 16.06 -3.54 26.53
CA VAL A 532 17.00 -4.21 27.45
C VAL A 532 18.18 -3.30 27.83
N THR A 533 18.60 -2.40 26.94
CA THR A 533 19.69 -1.45 27.22
C THR A 533 19.21 -0.31 28.10
N PHE A 534 18.02 0.23 27.81
CA PHE A 534 17.45 1.35 28.52
C PHE A 534 17.16 1.03 30.00
N PHE A 535 16.70 -0.20 30.30
CA PHE A 535 16.40 -0.64 31.66
C PHE A 535 17.62 -1.19 32.45
N ASP A 536 18.84 -1.17 31.90
CA ASP A 536 20.03 -1.71 32.56
C ASP A 536 20.72 -0.67 33.45
N THR A 537 20.56 -0.79 34.78
CA THR A 537 21.06 0.19 35.77
C THR A 537 22.35 -0.24 36.49
N ARG A 538 23.02 -1.31 36.02
CA ARG A 538 24.19 -1.90 36.66
C ARG A 538 25.51 -1.30 36.17
N ILE A 539 26.56 -1.45 36.99
CA ILE A 539 27.93 -1.03 36.65
C ILE A 539 28.66 -2.20 35.96
N HIS A 540 28.89 -2.05 34.65
CA HIS A 540 29.50 -3.09 33.82
C HIS A 540 31.01 -2.93 33.60
N ASN A 541 31.56 -1.72 33.77
CA ASN A 541 32.93 -1.41 33.39
C ASN A 541 33.57 -0.40 34.38
N PRO A 542 34.85 -0.54 34.79
CA PRO A 542 35.55 0.46 35.59
C PRO A 542 35.53 1.89 35.04
N GLN A 543 35.55 2.13 33.71
CA GLN A 543 35.47 3.53 33.21
C GLN A 543 34.11 4.16 33.46
N ASN A 544 33.04 3.35 33.45
CA ASN A 544 31.73 3.84 33.84
C ASN A 544 31.74 4.24 35.32
N LEU A 545 32.56 3.59 36.15
CA LEU A 545 32.72 3.97 37.56
C LEU A 545 33.42 5.33 37.70
N ASP A 546 34.51 5.56 36.96
CA ASP A 546 35.22 6.86 36.97
C ASP A 546 34.30 8.04 36.61
N SER A 547 33.33 7.84 35.71
CA SER A 547 32.35 8.87 35.35
C SER A 547 31.27 9.12 36.40
N LEU A 548 31.09 8.20 37.36
CA LEU A 548 30.01 8.24 38.38
C LEU A 548 30.51 8.70 39.76
N THR A 549 31.82 8.82 39.97
CA THR A 549 32.38 9.18 41.28
C THR A 549 33.77 9.80 41.15
N ASN A 550 34.09 10.73 42.05
CA ASN A 550 35.42 11.31 42.18
C ASN A 550 36.28 10.56 43.23
N ILE A 551 35.79 9.47 43.79
CA ILE A 551 36.54 8.65 44.76
C ILE A 551 37.60 7.83 44.00
N PRO A 552 38.87 7.84 44.43
CA PRO A 552 39.93 7.13 43.72
C PRO A 552 39.72 5.61 43.73
N ILE A 553 39.93 4.95 42.58
CA ILE A 553 39.93 3.49 42.48
C ILE A 553 41.31 2.95 42.88
N LEU A 554 41.38 2.21 44.00
CA LEU A 554 42.62 1.70 44.55
C LEU A 554 43.09 0.41 43.88
N GLY A 555 42.17 -0.36 43.30
CA GLY A 555 42.49 -1.61 42.63
C GLY A 555 41.29 -2.26 41.92
N ILE A 556 41.61 -3.04 40.89
CA ILE A 556 40.67 -3.84 40.10
C ILE A 556 40.96 -5.31 40.33
N ILE A 557 40.00 -6.04 40.87
CA ILE A 557 40.13 -7.44 41.27
C ILE A 557 39.35 -8.31 40.28
N GLY A 558 40.05 -9.26 39.68
CA GLY A 558 39.46 -10.24 38.76
C GLY A 558 38.46 -11.18 39.44
N LYS A 559 37.55 -11.76 38.66
CA LYS A 559 36.61 -12.77 39.16
C LYS A 559 37.35 -14.00 39.73
N ASN A 560 37.08 -14.33 40.99
CA ASN A 560 37.53 -15.59 41.58
C ASN A 560 36.70 -16.76 41.02
N ASN A 561 37.39 -17.81 40.56
CA ASN A 561 36.79 -19.05 40.06
C ASN A 561 37.06 -20.25 41.00
N LEU A 562 37.64 -20.02 42.19
CA LEU A 562 37.85 -21.04 43.21
C LEU A 562 36.68 -21.05 44.21
N ASP A 563 36.40 -22.22 44.78
CA ASP A 563 35.34 -22.42 45.78
C ASP A 563 35.68 -21.83 47.18
N ASN A 564 36.90 -21.31 47.37
CA ASN A 564 37.37 -20.72 48.63
C ASN A 564 37.91 -19.30 48.41
N ASN A 565 37.72 -18.41 49.39
CA ASN A 565 38.10 -17.01 49.30
C ASN A 565 39.61 -16.73 49.51
N LEU A 566 40.41 -17.65 50.07
CA LEU A 566 41.86 -17.51 50.29
C LEU A 566 42.71 -17.66 49.02
N VAL A 567 42.44 -16.83 48.01
CA VAL A 567 43.10 -16.90 46.70
C VAL A 567 44.59 -16.55 46.80
N VAL A 568 44.94 -15.53 47.60
CA VAL A 568 46.33 -15.11 47.77
C VAL A 568 47.20 -16.22 48.37
N HIS A 569 46.67 -16.98 49.33
CA HIS A 569 47.40 -18.08 49.96
C HIS A 569 47.45 -19.33 49.05
N ARG A 570 46.33 -19.72 48.43
CA ARG A 570 46.24 -20.96 47.63
C ARG A 570 46.84 -20.85 46.22
N LYS A 571 46.75 -19.68 45.58
CA LYS A 571 47.29 -19.42 44.23
C LYS A 571 48.11 -18.13 44.21
N PRO A 572 49.26 -18.06 44.90
CA PRO A 572 50.02 -16.82 45.11
C PRO A 572 50.56 -16.19 43.82
N LYS A 573 50.61 -16.92 42.69
CA LYS A 573 51.04 -16.39 41.37
C LYS A 573 49.86 -15.98 40.46
N SER A 574 48.62 -16.00 40.96
CA SER A 574 47.45 -15.65 40.16
C SER A 574 47.34 -14.14 39.93
N ALA A 575 46.66 -13.75 38.84
CA ALA A 575 46.38 -12.34 38.54
C ALA A 575 45.56 -11.64 39.66
N VAL A 576 44.69 -12.39 40.35
CA VAL A 576 43.92 -11.89 41.50
C VAL A 576 44.87 -11.62 42.69
N SER A 577 45.86 -12.49 42.91
CA SER A 577 46.87 -12.29 43.97
C SER A 577 47.77 -11.08 43.70
N GLU A 578 48.18 -10.86 42.45
CA GLU A 578 48.92 -9.64 42.06
C GLU A 578 48.09 -8.36 42.26
N ALA A 579 46.78 -8.40 41.95
CA ALA A 579 45.90 -7.27 42.21
C ALA A 579 45.85 -6.90 43.70
N PHE A 580 45.80 -7.89 44.60
CA PHE A 580 45.86 -7.64 46.05
C PHE A 580 47.24 -7.17 46.52
N ARG A 581 48.35 -7.60 45.89
CA ARG A 581 49.70 -7.03 46.15
C ARG A 581 49.80 -5.57 45.73
N ALA A 582 49.18 -5.20 44.61
CA ALA A 582 49.07 -3.82 44.17
C ALA A 582 48.26 -2.99 45.18
N ILE A 583 47.09 -3.48 45.62
CA ILE A 583 46.27 -2.83 46.66
C ILE A 583 47.08 -2.62 47.95
N ARG A 584 47.84 -3.63 48.40
CA ARG A 584 48.75 -3.50 49.55
C ARG A 584 49.75 -2.34 49.35
N SER A 585 50.38 -2.24 48.18
CA SER A 585 51.32 -1.17 47.86
C SER A 585 50.66 0.21 47.89
N SER A 586 49.46 0.34 47.31
CA SER A 586 48.70 1.58 47.30
C SER A 586 48.26 2.01 48.70
N LEU A 587 47.82 1.07 49.54
CA LEU A 587 47.53 1.32 50.95
C LEU A 587 48.78 1.78 51.71
N GLN A 588 49.93 1.13 51.51
CA GLN A 588 51.18 1.55 52.15
C GLN A 588 51.60 2.97 51.76
N TYR A 589 51.39 3.35 50.50
CA TYR A 589 51.65 4.72 50.03
C TYR A 589 50.70 5.72 50.70
N MET A 590 49.40 5.42 50.74
CA MET A 590 48.39 6.24 51.41
C MET A 590 48.74 6.47 52.90
N TYR A 591 49.09 5.41 53.64
CA TYR A 591 49.50 5.54 55.04
C TYR A 591 50.74 6.40 55.25
N LYS A 592 51.69 6.40 54.30
CA LYS A 592 52.88 7.25 54.36
C LYS A 592 52.56 8.73 54.09
N GLN A 593 51.60 9.02 53.21
CA GLN A 593 51.20 10.41 52.93
C GLN A 593 50.45 11.07 54.09
N HIS A 594 49.77 10.27 54.91
CA HIS A 594 48.95 10.74 56.02
C HIS A 594 49.62 10.60 57.39
N ASP A 595 50.95 10.40 57.41
CA ASP A 595 51.82 10.37 58.60
C ASP A 595 51.31 9.43 59.72
N VAL A 596 50.83 8.24 59.31
CA VAL A 596 50.35 7.22 60.25
C VAL A 596 51.56 6.45 60.81
N ASP A 597 52.13 6.97 61.90
CA ASP A 597 53.28 6.38 62.61
C ASP A 597 52.92 5.21 63.55
N SER A 598 51.62 4.91 63.70
CA SER A 598 51.10 3.81 64.53
C SER A 598 50.49 2.66 63.71
N THR A 599 49.95 1.65 64.40
CA THR A 599 49.27 0.48 63.80
C THR A 599 48.19 0.89 62.80
N LYS A 600 48.24 0.29 61.60
CA LYS A 600 47.43 0.70 60.46
C LYS A 600 46.12 -0.08 60.40
N THR A 601 45.00 0.63 60.44
CA THR A 601 43.67 0.02 60.38
C THR A 601 43.03 0.25 59.00
N VAL A 602 42.58 -0.81 58.35
CA VAL A 602 41.82 -0.75 57.09
C VAL A 602 40.43 -1.33 57.29
N MET A 603 39.42 -0.57 56.92
CA MET A 603 38.04 -1.00 56.92
C MET A 603 37.60 -1.35 55.50
N VAL A 604 36.89 -2.48 55.34
CA VAL A 604 36.31 -2.86 54.05
C VAL A 604 34.79 -2.89 54.16
N THR A 605 34.11 -2.06 53.37
CA THR A 605 32.64 -2.00 53.28
C THR A 605 32.16 -2.01 51.83
N SER A 606 30.83 -1.98 51.61
CA SER A 606 30.20 -1.74 50.30
C SER A 606 28.71 -1.42 50.43
N SER A 607 28.01 -1.16 49.32
CA SER A 607 26.59 -0.79 49.31
C SER A 607 25.67 -1.87 49.88
N VAL A 608 25.84 -3.11 49.42
CA VAL A 608 24.93 -4.23 49.72
C VAL A 608 25.70 -5.52 50.01
N SER A 609 25.01 -6.54 50.52
CA SER A 609 25.61 -7.86 50.71
C SER A 609 25.90 -8.51 49.35
N GLY A 610 27.00 -9.26 49.24
CA GLY A 610 27.34 -10.00 48.01
C GLY A 610 28.29 -9.29 47.05
N GLU A 611 28.76 -8.08 47.34
CA GLU A 611 29.74 -7.38 46.48
C GLU A 611 31.20 -7.87 46.68
N GLY A 612 31.43 -8.66 47.74
CA GLY A 612 32.72 -9.31 48.00
C GLY A 612 33.61 -8.60 49.02
N LYS A 613 33.02 -7.88 49.97
CA LYS A 613 33.73 -7.31 51.15
C LYS A 613 34.61 -8.35 51.85
N THR A 614 34.01 -9.39 52.43
CA THR A 614 34.72 -10.47 53.14
C THR A 614 35.84 -11.09 52.30
N PHE A 615 35.58 -11.32 51.00
CA PHE A 615 36.61 -11.80 50.07
C PHE A 615 37.79 -10.82 49.96
N CYS A 616 37.52 -9.52 49.84
CA CYS A 616 38.56 -8.49 49.83
C CYS A 616 39.27 -8.40 51.19
N SER A 617 38.53 -8.38 52.31
CA SER A 617 39.07 -8.31 53.67
C SER A 617 40.04 -9.45 53.97
N ILE A 618 39.64 -10.70 53.65
CA ILE A 618 40.46 -11.90 53.84
C ILE A 618 41.77 -11.81 53.03
N ASN A 619 41.68 -11.46 51.74
CA ASN A 619 42.87 -11.43 50.89
C ASN A 619 43.78 -10.25 51.22
N ILE A 620 43.25 -9.08 51.56
CA ILE A 620 44.04 -7.93 52.02
C ILE A 620 44.82 -8.29 53.28
N ALA A 621 44.15 -8.88 54.28
CA ALA A 621 44.81 -9.35 55.50
C ALA A 621 45.90 -10.39 55.22
N THR A 622 45.60 -11.35 54.33
CA THR A 622 46.56 -12.37 53.90
C THR A 622 47.79 -11.77 53.23
N VAL A 623 47.65 -10.74 52.38
CA VAL A 623 48.81 -10.12 51.69
C VAL A 623 49.71 -9.38 52.68
N PHE A 624 49.15 -8.70 53.68
CA PHE A 624 49.93 -8.07 54.75
C PHE A 624 50.68 -9.12 55.58
N ALA A 625 50.01 -10.20 55.99
CA ALA A 625 50.60 -11.30 56.76
C ALA A 625 51.76 -11.99 56.02
N LEU A 626 51.58 -12.30 54.73
CA LEU A 626 52.63 -12.87 53.87
C LEU A 626 53.81 -11.91 53.63
N SER A 627 53.69 -10.64 54.02
CA SER A 627 54.80 -9.67 53.99
C SER A 627 55.61 -9.66 55.29
N GLY A 628 55.35 -10.61 56.21
CA GLY A 628 56.00 -10.70 57.52
C GLY A 628 55.46 -9.70 58.55
N LYS A 629 54.26 -9.14 58.34
CA LYS A 629 53.63 -8.19 59.26
C LYS A 629 52.59 -8.88 60.13
N LYS A 630 52.60 -8.62 61.44
CA LYS A 630 51.60 -9.16 62.36
C LYS A 630 50.26 -8.54 62.03
N THR A 631 49.36 -9.33 61.46
CA THR A 631 48.07 -8.85 60.93
C THR A 631 46.92 -9.55 61.64
N ILE A 632 45.89 -8.80 62.00
CA ILE A 632 44.65 -9.36 62.52
C ILE A 632 43.47 -8.99 61.64
N LEU A 633 42.63 -9.97 61.30
CA LEU A 633 41.35 -9.78 60.62
C LEU A 633 40.22 -9.88 61.64
N VAL A 634 39.43 -8.82 61.78
CA VAL A 634 38.33 -8.72 62.74
C VAL A 634 37.00 -8.74 61.99
N GLY A 635 36.17 -9.73 62.28
CA GLY A 635 34.83 -9.88 61.73
C GLY A 635 33.80 -9.07 62.50
N LEU A 636 33.44 -7.90 61.97
CA LEU A 636 32.46 -6.99 62.56
C LEU A 636 31.12 -6.98 61.81
N ASP A 637 30.93 -7.80 60.77
CA ASP A 637 29.61 -8.14 60.24
C ASP A 637 28.91 -9.14 61.18
N LEU A 638 28.35 -8.62 62.27
CA LEU A 638 27.65 -9.40 63.28
C LEU A 638 26.29 -9.93 62.79
N ARG A 639 25.80 -9.48 61.63
CA ARG A 639 24.50 -9.86 61.07
C ARG A 639 24.60 -11.10 60.18
N LYS A 640 25.63 -11.19 59.34
CA LYS A 640 25.86 -12.31 58.43
C LYS A 640 27.34 -12.71 58.40
N PRO A 641 27.88 -13.30 59.49
CA PRO A 641 29.29 -13.63 59.55
C PRO A 641 29.67 -14.73 58.56
N LYS A 642 30.81 -14.54 57.88
CA LYS A 642 31.28 -15.44 56.81
C LYS A 642 32.76 -15.82 56.87
N ILE A 643 33.55 -15.19 57.75
CA ILE A 643 35.01 -15.34 57.78
C ILE A 643 35.45 -16.76 58.19
N PHE A 644 34.74 -17.37 59.13
CA PHE A 644 35.15 -18.61 59.80
C PHE A 644 35.30 -19.81 58.85
N GLY A 645 34.39 -19.97 57.89
CA GLY A 645 34.40 -21.09 56.93
C GLY A 645 35.56 -21.04 55.93
N ASP A 646 36.16 -19.88 55.68
CA ASP A 646 37.28 -19.75 54.74
C ASP A 646 38.62 -20.21 55.34
N PHE A 647 38.79 -20.08 56.66
CA PHE A 647 39.99 -20.46 57.40
C PHE A 647 39.91 -21.85 58.07
N ASP A 648 38.79 -22.56 57.90
CA ASP A 648 38.46 -23.81 58.60
C ASP A 648 38.48 -23.66 60.13
N ILE A 649 37.91 -22.57 60.64
CA ILE A 649 37.76 -22.26 62.09
C ILE A 649 36.28 -22.18 62.48
N GLU A 650 35.98 -22.33 63.77
CA GLU A 650 34.61 -22.25 64.32
C GLU A 650 34.23 -20.80 64.72
N ASN A 651 32.92 -20.49 64.70
CA ASN A 651 32.38 -19.16 65.01
C ASN A 651 31.66 -19.10 66.37
N ASP A 652 31.99 -20.02 67.27
CA ASP A 652 31.32 -20.12 68.58
C ASP A 652 31.77 -19.01 69.53
N ILE A 653 32.98 -18.49 69.35
CA ILE A 653 33.58 -17.42 70.14
C ILE A 653 34.19 -16.37 69.19
N GLY A 654 33.87 -15.10 69.41
CA GLY A 654 34.41 -13.99 68.61
C GLY A 654 34.14 -12.60 69.19
N ALA A 655 34.10 -11.58 68.33
CA ALA A 655 33.95 -10.17 68.69
C ALA A 655 32.75 -9.90 69.61
N VAL A 656 31.61 -10.54 69.36
CA VAL A 656 30.40 -10.42 70.21
C VAL A 656 30.69 -10.81 71.65
N ASN A 657 31.34 -11.95 71.88
CA ASN A 657 31.63 -12.46 73.23
C ASN A 657 32.58 -11.54 73.99
N TYR A 658 33.52 -10.90 73.29
CA TYR A 658 34.40 -9.88 73.87
C TYR A 658 33.63 -8.61 74.24
N LEU A 659 32.81 -8.08 73.31
CA LEU A 659 32.08 -6.83 73.51
C LEU A 659 31.09 -6.94 74.69
N ILE A 660 30.46 -8.09 74.90
CA ILE A 660 29.61 -8.34 76.09
C ILE A 660 30.40 -8.79 77.33
N GLY A 661 31.72 -9.03 77.21
CA GLY A 661 32.63 -9.31 78.34
C GLY A 661 32.55 -10.72 78.89
N GLN A 662 32.09 -11.66 78.08
CA GLN A 662 32.10 -13.08 78.42
C GLN A 662 33.49 -13.71 78.24
N LYS A 663 34.31 -13.14 77.35
CA LYS A 663 35.63 -13.66 76.95
C LYS A 663 36.66 -12.55 76.85
N THR A 664 37.91 -12.88 77.15
CA THR A 664 39.06 -11.99 77.05
C THR A 664 39.59 -11.90 75.61
N LEU A 665 40.45 -10.91 75.31
CA LEU A 665 41.01 -10.73 73.97
C LEU A 665 41.78 -11.96 73.47
N ASP A 666 42.56 -12.59 74.34
CA ASP A 666 43.37 -13.76 73.97
C ASP A 666 42.50 -15.01 73.74
N GLU A 667 41.32 -15.11 74.39
CA GLU A 667 40.37 -16.20 74.15
C GLU A 667 39.58 -16.06 72.84
N VAL A 668 39.31 -14.83 72.39
CA VAL A 668 38.58 -14.59 71.13
C VAL A 668 39.49 -14.53 69.90
N THR A 669 40.81 -14.44 70.12
CA THR A 669 41.82 -14.40 69.05
C THR A 669 42.19 -15.81 68.63
N GLN A 670 41.87 -16.17 67.38
CA GLN A 670 42.14 -17.49 66.82
C GLN A 670 43.27 -17.43 65.79
N LYS A 671 44.21 -18.39 65.85
CA LYS A 671 45.29 -18.50 64.86
C LYS A 671 44.78 -19.11 63.56
N THR A 672 45.25 -18.58 62.42
CA THR A 672 44.89 -19.14 61.10
C THR A 672 45.98 -20.06 60.55
N LYS A 673 45.68 -20.72 59.42
CA LYS A 673 46.67 -21.49 58.63
C LYS A 673 47.71 -20.61 57.93
N VAL A 674 47.53 -19.29 57.92
CA VAL A 674 48.45 -18.32 57.32
C VAL A 674 49.35 -17.76 58.42
N GLU A 675 50.67 -17.87 58.25
CA GLU A 675 51.64 -17.32 59.20
C GLU A 675 51.49 -15.79 59.33
N ASN A 676 51.62 -15.28 60.56
CA ASN A 676 51.43 -13.86 60.92
C ASN A 676 50.00 -13.32 60.72
N LEU A 677 48.99 -14.18 60.51
CA LEU A 677 47.59 -13.79 60.44
C LEU A 677 46.77 -14.45 61.56
N ASP A 678 46.25 -13.62 62.44
CA ASP A 678 45.24 -14.00 63.44
C ASP A 678 43.86 -13.48 63.02
N VAL A 679 42.80 -14.14 63.50
CA VAL A 679 41.40 -13.79 63.20
C VAL A 679 40.60 -13.70 64.48
N ILE A 680 39.81 -12.64 64.59
CA ILE A 680 38.66 -12.58 65.51
C ILE A 680 37.41 -12.73 64.64
N THR A 681 36.71 -13.84 64.78
CA THR A 681 35.43 -14.05 64.09
C THR A 681 34.34 -13.18 64.74
N SER A 682 33.12 -13.13 64.20
CA SER A 682 32.06 -12.33 64.83
C SER A 682 31.61 -12.91 66.16
N GLY A 683 31.67 -14.24 66.32
CA GLY A 683 30.92 -14.96 67.35
C GLY A 683 29.44 -15.14 66.97
N PRO A 684 28.60 -15.61 67.91
CA PRO A 684 27.18 -15.86 67.67
C PRO A 684 26.43 -14.57 67.31
N ILE A 685 25.41 -14.67 66.45
CA ILE A 685 24.63 -13.52 66.00
C ILE A 685 23.90 -12.90 67.20
N PRO A 686 24.17 -11.64 67.57
CA PRO A 686 23.56 -10.99 68.71
C PRO A 686 22.16 -10.43 68.36
N PRO A 687 21.26 -10.25 69.35
CA PRO A 687 19.97 -9.61 69.11
C PRO A 687 20.11 -8.13 68.71
N ASN A 688 21.15 -7.44 69.21
CA ASN A 688 21.37 -5.99 69.07
C ASN A 688 22.78 -5.69 68.51
N PRO A 689 23.06 -5.92 67.21
CA PRO A 689 24.38 -5.72 66.61
C PRO A 689 24.96 -4.30 66.70
N SER A 690 24.12 -3.29 66.46
CA SER A 690 24.56 -1.89 66.33
C SER A 690 25.04 -1.32 67.66
N GLU A 691 24.30 -1.60 68.73
CA GLU A 691 24.59 -1.15 70.09
C GLU A 691 25.89 -1.74 70.63
N LEU A 692 26.26 -2.95 70.20
CA LEU A 692 27.52 -3.57 70.59
C LEU A 692 28.74 -2.89 69.96
N LEU A 693 28.59 -2.35 68.74
CA LEU A 693 29.69 -1.67 68.03
C LEU A 693 29.91 -0.23 68.49
N ILE A 694 28.91 0.41 69.11
CA ILE A 694 28.96 1.77 69.66
C ILE A 694 29.49 1.79 71.10
N ASN A 695 29.62 0.62 71.74
CA ASN A 695 30.01 0.51 73.14
C ASN A 695 31.50 0.87 73.37
N GLU A 696 31.83 1.50 74.51
CA GLU A 696 33.20 1.82 74.95
C GLU A 696 34.17 0.61 74.91
N ARG A 697 33.65 -0.61 75.05
CA ARG A 697 34.47 -1.83 74.91
C ARG A 697 35.02 -2.03 73.51
N MET A 698 34.40 -1.46 72.48
CA MET A 698 34.94 -1.45 71.11
C MET A 698 36.18 -0.55 71.04
N ASP A 699 36.18 0.60 71.73
CA ASP A 699 37.37 1.46 71.83
C ASP A 699 38.53 0.70 72.48
N VAL A 700 38.25 0.02 73.60
CA VAL A 700 39.24 -0.78 74.33
C VAL A 700 39.75 -1.96 73.48
N LEU A 701 38.86 -2.63 72.73
CA LEU A 701 39.26 -3.67 71.79
C LEU A 701 40.26 -3.13 70.77
N MET A 702 39.92 -2.01 70.12
CA MET A 702 40.75 -1.43 69.08
C MET A 702 42.10 -0.94 69.61
N GLN A 703 42.15 -0.34 70.81
CA GLN A 703 43.40 0.04 71.47
C GLN A 703 44.29 -1.19 71.74
N ASN A 704 43.75 -2.24 72.35
CA ASN A 704 44.51 -3.45 72.64
C ASN A 704 45.03 -4.15 71.37
N LEU A 705 44.26 -4.11 70.27
CA LEU A 705 44.70 -4.62 68.98
C LEU A 705 45.81 -3.75 68.36
N LYS A 706 45.73 -2.43 68.52
CA LYS A 706 46.76 -1.51 68.03
C LYS A 706 48.10 -1.75 68.72
N ASP A 707 48.12 -2.13 69.99
CA ASP A 707 49.37 -2.42 70.72
C ASP A 707 50.04 -3.75 70.30
N LYS A 708 49.25 -4.72 69.78
CA LYS A 708 49.74 -6.09 69.49
C LYS A 708 50.06 -6.37 68.03
N TYR A 709 49.44 -5.65 67.08
CA TYR A 709 49.51 -5.95 65.64
C TYR A 709 50.03 -4.75 64.84
N ASP A 710 50.65 -5.01 63.69
CA ASP A 710 51.10 -3.98 62.75
C ASP A 710 49.94 -3.49 61.86
N TYR A 711 49.01 -4.40 61.54
CA TYR A 711 47.86 -4.16 60.66
C TYR A 711 46.59 -4.77 61.22
N ILE A 712 45.51 -3.99 61.18
CA ILE A 712 44.17 -4.43 61.57
C ILE A 712 43.25 -4.30 60.35
N VAL A 713 42.63 -5.39 59.93
CA VAL A 713 41.65 -5.41 58.83
C VAL A 713 40.26 -5.64 59.40
N LEU A 714 39.34 -4.71 59.16
CA LEU A 714 37.96 -4.78 59.63
C LEU A 714 37.04 -5.22 58.49
N ASP A 715 36.42 -6.40 58.62
CA ASP A 715 35.33 -6.81 57.73
C ASP A 715 34.00 -6.31 58.31
N THR A 716 33.31 -5.45 57.58
CA THR A 716 32.17 -4.68 58.11
C THR A 716 30.87 -4.95 57.33
N PRO A 717 29.71 -4.70 57.94
CA PRO A 717 28.43 -4.82 57.23
C PRO A 717 28.30 -3.79 56.09
N PRO A 718 27.31 -3.95 55.18
CA PRO A 718 27.08 -2.98 54.12
C PRO A 718 26.59 -1.61 54.59
N VAL A 719 27.33 -0.55 54.26
CA VAL A 719 27.01 0.85 54.60
C VAL A 719 25.75 1.36 53.90
N GLY A 720 25.33 0.75 52.78
CA GLY A 720 24.07 1.11 52.09
C GLY A 720 22.82 0.50 52.71
N LEU A 721 22.96 -0.36 53.74
CA LEU A 721 21.84 -1.06 54.38
C LEU A 721 21.71 -0.74 55.87
N VAL A 722 22.81 -0.41 56.56
CA VAL A 722 22.82 -0.28 58.03
C VAL A 722 23.84 0.77 58.50
N ALA A 723 23.51 1.48 59.58
CA ALA A 723 24.37 2.49 60.19
C ALA A 723 25.65 1.91 60.83
N ASP A 724 25.65 0.61 61.15
CA ASP A 724 26.73 -0.14 61.81
C ASP A 724 28.12 0.09 61.20
N ALA A 725 28.21 0.17 59.87
CA ALA A 725 29.47 0.40 59.18
C ALA A 725 29.97 1.84 59.32
N ILE A 726 29.07 2.82 59.47
CA ILE A 726 29.43 4.24 59.62
C ILE A 726 30.15 4.45 60.96
N GLU A 727 29.66 3.82 62.03
CA GLU A 727 30.25 3.92 63.38
C GLU A 727 31.67 3.34 63.46
N LEU A 728 32.00 2.39 62.57
CA LEU A 728 33.33 1.79 62.52
C LEU A 728 34.37 2.64 61.77
N ILE A 729 33.93 3.67 61.03
CA ILE A 729 34.82 4.53 60.23
C ILE A 729 35.81 5.28 61.12
N GLN A 730 35.40 5.65 62.34
CA GLN A 730 36.27 6.37 63.27
C GLN A 730 37.52 5.58 63.69
N TYR A 731 37.45 4.24 63.65
CA TYR A 731 38.57 3.35 63.98
C TYR A 731 39.50 3.10 62.80
N ALA A 732 39.10 3.46 61.58
CA ALA A 732 39.79 3.13 60.35
C ALA A 732 40.66 4.30 59.85
N ASP A 733 41.92 4.00 59.53
CA ASP A 733 42.84 4.96 58.91
C ASP A 733 42.66 5.00 57.39
N ALA A 734 42.16 3.92 56.79
CA ALA A 734 41.76 3.83 55.40
C ALA A 734 40.43 3.07 55.24
N SER A 735 39.54 3.59 54.41
CA SER A 735 38.23 2.99 54.14
C SER A 735 38.15 2.51 52.68
N LEU A 736 37.89 1.23 52.47
CA LEU A 736 37.77 0.60 51.16
C LEU A 736 36.32 0.25 50.86
N TYR A 737 35.79 0.80 49.78
CA TYR A 737 34.42 0.56 49.35
C TYR A 737 34.39 -0.33 48.11
N VAL A 738 33.83 -1.54 48.25
CA VAL A 738 33.83 -2.53 47.17
C VAL A 738 32.67 -2.27 46.21
N VAL A 739 32.95 -2.22 44.91
CA VAL A 739 31.95 -2.16 43.82
C VAL A 739 32.10 -3.41 42.97
N ARG A 740 31.01 -4.13 42.72
CA ARG A 740 31.06 -5.41 41.98
C ARG A 740 30.47 -5.28 40.57
N GLN A 741 31.22 -5.77 39.58
CA GLN A 741 30.78 -5.82 38.17
C GLN A 741 29.45 -6.57 38.04
N ASP A 742 28.54 -6.04 37.22
CA ASP A 742 27.22 -6.61 36.89
C ASP A 742 26.30 -6.84 38.10
N TYR A 743 26.63 -6.26 39.26
CA TYR A 743 25.90 -6.43 40.52
C TYR A 743 25.53 -5.10 41.15
N THR A 744 26.52 -4.23 41.39
CA THR A 744 26.28 -2.91 41.97
C THR A 744 25.49 -2.03 41.00
N LYS A 745 24.41 -1.41 41.48
CA LYS A 745 23.61 -0.45 40.71
C LYS A 745 24.23 0.95 40.81
N LYS A 746 24.12 1.74 39.74
CA LYS A 746 24.69 3.10 39.68
C LYS A 746 24.23 3.99 40.84
N GLU A 747 22.94 3.93 41.17
CA GLU A 747 22.32 4.72 42.25
C GLU A 747 22.88 4.42 43.64
N MET A 748 23.44 3.22 43.86
CA MET A 748 23.99 2.83 45.16
C MET A 748 25.27 3.60 45.53
N LEU A 749 25.93 4.22 44.56
CA LEU A 749 27.11 5.06 44.80
C LEU A 749 26.76 6.44 45.36
N ASN A 750 25.51 6.89 45.22
CA ASN A 750 25.11 8.24 45.65
C ASN A 750 25.39 8.46 47.14
N LEU A 751 25.04 7.49 47.98
CA LEU A 751 25.26 7.57 49.43
C LEU A 751 26.75 7.78 49.77
N ILE A 752 27.63 6.98 49.16
CA ILE A 752 29.06 7.05 49.47
C ILE A 752 29.71 8.29 48.83
N ASN A 753 29.26 8.71 47.66
CA ASN A 753 29.67 9.95 47.01
C ASN A 753 29.33 11.17 47.87
N ASP A 754 28.14 11.21 48.45
CA ASP A 754 27.71 12.31 49.33
C ASP A 754 28.56 12.36 50.60
N LYS A 755 28.82 11.21 51.22
CA LYS A 755 29.68 11.10 52.41
C LYS A 755 31.12 11.53 52.12
N HIS A 756 31.67 11.12 50.97
CA HIS A 756 32.99 11.55 50.50
C HIS A 756 33.06 13.06 50.27
N LYS A 757 32.06 13.63 49.58
CA LYS A 757 31.98 15.07 49.29
C LYS A 757 31.90 15.92 50.57
N LYS A 758 31.23 15.41 51.61
CA LYS A 758 31.15 16.05 52.93
C LYS A 758 32.38 15.85 53.81
N GLY A 759 33.36 15.03 53.39
CA GLY A 759 34.56 14.75 54.17
C GLY A 759 34.31 13.91 55.43
N GLU A 760 33.18 13.20 55.50
CA GLU A 760 32.79 12.40 56.67
C GLU A 760 33.56 11.07 56.78
N ILE A 761 34.26 10.66 55.71
CA ILE A 761 35.00 9.40 55.65
C ILE A 761 36.47 9.68 55.33
N LYS A 762 37.36 9.27 56.22
CA LYS A 762 38.81 9.43 56.02
C LYS A 762 39.32 8.44 54.97
N ASN A 763 40.14 8.95 54.05
CA ASN A 763 40.93 8.17 53.10
C ASN A 763 40.12 7.06 52.40
N LEU A 764 38.97 7.45 51.84
CA LEU A 764 38.07 6.55 51.14
C LEU A 764 38.62 6.21 49.76
N SER A 765 38.59 4.93 49.39
CA SER A 765 38.91 4.48 48.03
C SER A 765 38.03 3.33 47.57
N LEU A 766 37.85 3.20 46.25
CA LEU A 766 37.02 2.15 45.66
C LEU A 766 37.85 0.91 45.31
N LEU A 767 37.26 -0.26 45.52
CA LEU A 767 37.77 -1.53 45.02
C LEU A 767 36.79 -2.11 43.99
N TYR A 768 37.22 -2.24 42.74
CA TYR A 768 36.38 -2.81 41.69
C TYR A 768 36.53 -4.34 41.66
N ASN A 769 35.55 -5.07 42.18
CA ASN A 769 35.60 -6.51 42.35
C ASN A 769 34.81 -7.30 41.29
N GLY A 770 35.22 -8.54 41.06
CA GLY A 770 34.54 -9.48 40.18
C GLY A 770 34.78 -9.20 38.69
N PHE A 771 35.84 -8.45 38.35
CA PHE A 771 36.11 -8.06 36.97
C PHE A 771 36.35 -9.28 36.08
N ASN A 772 35.57 -9.38 35.01
CA ASN A 772 35.70 -10.41 34.01
C ASN A 772 35.76 -9.77 32.63
N LYS A 773 36.94 -9.88 32.00
CA LYS A 773 37.18 -9.42 30.63
C LYS A 773 36.33 -10.16 29.58
N LYS A 774 35.77 -11.34 29.91
CA LYS A 774 34.89 -12.13 29.03
C LYS A 774 33.42 -11.70 29.04
N GLY A 775 33.09 -10.49 29.48
CA GLY A 775 31.72 -9.97 29.42
C GLY A 775 31.36 -9.45 28.02
N ARG A 776 30.78 -10.30 27.15
CA ARG A 776 29.93 -10.02 25.95
C ARG A 776 30.29 -8.91 24.94
N TYR A 777 31.33 -8.12 25.15
CA TYR A 777 31.79 -7.01 24.34
C TYR A 777 33.19 -7.35 23.85
N GLY A 778 33.27 -8.05 22.72
CA GLY A 778 34.54 -8.32 22.07
C GLY A 778 34.99 -7.09 21.30
N TYR A 779 35.82 -6.23 21.89
CA TYR A 779 36.87 -5.50 21.17
C TYR A 779 37.88 -4.92 22.18
N GLY A 780 39.16 -5.23 21.97
CA GLY A 780 40.26 -4.64 22.72
C GLY A 780 40.51 -3.21 22.26
N TYR A 781 40.35 -2.26 23.18
CA TYR A 781 40.93 -0.93 23.07
C TYR A 781 42.01 -0.83 24.15
N GLY A 782 43.22 -0.45 23.74
CA GLY A 782 44.36 -0.23 24.61
C GLY A 782 44.10 0.95 25.53
N TYR A 783 44.38 0.77 26.83
CA TYR A 783 44.37 1.85 27.80
C TYR A 783 45.70 2.60 27.74
N GLY A 784 45.61 3.90 27.47
CA GLY A 784 46.66 4.89 27.68
C GLY A 784 46.12 6.02 28.57
N TYR A 785 47.04 6.61 29.32
CA TYR A 785 46.96 7.66 30.37
C TYR A 785 47.06 7.09 31.80
N GLY A 786 48.03 7.46 32.64
CA GLY A 786 49.10 8.45 32.52
C GLY A 786 49.34 9.08 33.88
N TYR A 787 50.22 8.48 34.71
CA TYR A 787 51.13 9.06 35.71
C TYR A 787 51.69 7.93 36.61
N GLY A 788 53.02 7.78 36.63
CA GLY A 788 53.78 7.17 37.74
C GLY A 788 53.91 5.64 37.82
N TYR A 789 55.05 5.12 37.34
CA TYR A 789 55.63 3.79 37.57
C TYR A 789 54.99 2.55 36.91
N GLY A 790 55.50 2.28 35.70
CA GLY A 790 55.76 0.98 35.08
C GLY A 790 54.99 -0.27 35.54
N TYR A 791 53.91 -0.58 34.84
CA TYR A 791 53.44 -1.96 34.65
C TYR A 791 53.27 -2.24 33.14
N GLY A 792 54.40 -2.51 32.48
CA GLY A 792 54.43 -3.02 31.11
C GLY A 792 54.27 -4.54 31.10
N ASN A 793 53.36 -5.02 30.24
CA ASN A 793 53.49 -6.28 29.48
C ASN A 793 53.96 -7.55 30.21
N TYR A 794 53.24 -8.05 31.22
CA TYR A 794 53.43 -9.43 31.71
C TYR A 794 52.16 -10.31 31.70
N THR A 795 51.03 -9.83 31.18
CA THR A 795 49.78 -10.63 31.13
C THR A 795 49.63 -11.52 29.89
N ASN A 796 50.63 -11.58 29.00
CA ASN A 796 50.61 -12.44 27.81
C ASN A 796 51.39 -13.76 27.95
N GLY A 797 51.99 -14.04 29.10
CA GLY A 797 52.74 -15.28 29.29
C GLY A 797 52.41 -15.93 30.61
N TYR A 798 51.24 -16.56 30.73
CA TYR A 798 50.91 -17.71 31.59
C TYR A 798 49.40 -18.02 31.39
N HIS A 799 49.05 -18.47 30.18
CA HIS A 799 47.81 -19.19 29.97
C HIS A 799 48.15 -20.68 30.00
N GLU A 800 47.81 -21.35 31.10
CA GLU A 800 47.71 -22.82 31.13
C GLU A 800 46.69 -23.26 30.07
N ASP A 801 47.08 -24.29 29.32
CA ASP A 801 46.30 -24.93 28.25
C ASP A 801 44.99 -25.53 28.76
N GLU A 802 43.92 -24.73 28.80
CA GLU A 802 42.56 -25.29 28.75
C GLU A 802 42.31 -25.81 27.32
N LYS A 803 42.35 -27.14 27.17
CA LYS A 803 42.05 -27.89 25.94
C LYS A 803 40.82 -27.30 25.21
N LYS A 804 41.05 -26.71 24.04
CA LYS A 804 39.99 -26.29 23.11
C LYS A 804 39.18 -27.52 22.69
N SER A 805 37.90 -27.57 23.06
CA SER A 805 36.97 -28.59 22.56
C SER A 805 36.72 -28.38 21.05
N SER A 806 36.86 -29.47 20.30
CA SER A 806 36.71 -29.52 18.85
C SER A 806 35.32 -29.02 18.41
N PHE A 807 35.30 -28.28 17.29
CA PHE A 807 34.13 -27.67 16.64
C PHE A 807 32.93 -28.63 16.53
N PHE A 808 33.20 -29.93 16.38
CA PHE A 808 32.18 -30.98 16.28
C PHE A 808 31.31 -31.12 17.53
N ASN A 809 31.87 -30.98 18.73
CA ASN A 809 31.11 -31.09 19.98
C ASN A 809 30.20 -29.89 20.24
N LYS A 810 30.50 -28.71 19.65
CA LYS A 810 29.62 -27.54 19.71
C LYS A 810 28.40 -27.66 18.80
N VAL A 811 28.52 -28.39 17.69
CA VAL A 811 27.40 -28.64 16.77
C VAL A 811 26.44 -29.69 17.36
N VAL A 812 26.97 -30.72 18.04
CA VAL A 812 26.13 -31.73 18.71
C VAL A 812 25.42 -31.15 19.93
N ALA A 813 26.06 -30.27 20.70
CA ALA A 813 25.40 -29.55 21.80
C ALA A 813 24.36 -28.52 21.32
N PHE A 814 24.45 -28.07 20.06
CA PHE A 814 23.49 -27.13 19.46
C PHE A 814 22.16 -27.80 19.05
N LEU A 815 22.13 -29.14 18.93
CA LEU A 815 20.96 -29.90 18.47
C LEU A 815 20.13 -30.55 19.60
N ASN A 816 20.51 -30.38 20.86
CA ASN A 816 19.79 -30.99 21.98
C ASN A 816 19.15 -29.90 22.87
N PRO A 817 17.81 -29.71 22.85
CA PRO A 817 17.18 -28.54 23.44
C PRO A 817 16.89 -28.63 24.96
N PHE A 818 17.43 -29.62 25.66
CA PHE A 818 17.30 -29.71 27.13
C PHE A 818 18.65 -30.02 27.79
N LYS A 819 19.38 -28.95 28.12
CA LYS A 819 20.26 -28.88 29.30
C LYS A 819 20.59 -27.45 29.68
#